data_AF-A0A956F6A9-F1
#
_entry.id   AF-A0A956F6A9-F1
#
_cell.length_a   1.000
_cell.length_b   1.000
_cell.length_c   1.000
_cell.angle_alpha   90.00
_cell.angle_beta   90.00
_cell.angle_gamma   90.00
#
_symmetry.space_group_name_H-M   'P 1'
#
loop_
_entity.id
_entity.type
_entity.pdbx_description
1 polymer ?
#
loop_
_entity_poly.entity_id
_entity_poly.type
_entity_poly.pdbx_seq_one_letter_code
_entity_poly.pdbx_strand_id
1 'polypeptide(L)'
;MPTPTLTDDQARELAKATRKAEFYDREGPALALAGGRAGAFRLLWELQERELLELGRWDELWDGLAEEVAVASPSAIVGLLRSIRDDDDDDDDDDDDDDDDDDDDDDDDDDDDDDDDDGPFRVLEREHGVDQDDPHFDPWTGFWSEELDRIVLSGYLRDPSAFAGLEQTLAPHLARGLASVRLRMGETLPPEVLEDLAVGYARMIAQGDGGPASVSMVEDGALVDSSLFDSTERLSDHGRLIIERLGGPEAFESQLVQATLSASSDSVEIKYVREVFSAIPLDRLAYLLSRINWNTDNLERSYEVLLQWRHDEPEQLLAVAEELRDERFAVPADVCRLCAVLRYAERGEAVPRSIDEALTLRGLAVGSAPEEGAAGRARGMEALRALGTERVVALLRSRLDASLGDAVRVLPLLSAVDDPGLLPRALEVVGRNLAAALEQADDDELPIVVWRELGREALEGLVAIFDELGASPPSADEGGKGKRGRKGKGKATRKNLSALWLAILEALPAELERSGGELDERWDRFLALDGHPGDDDEWEGSLGPAVRRLMVKLPEPRRARLLEAELERGGPELARVLAFADLAPPPLWVRALERIVDDPVVRTDGGEWLTAAALRLGRVLHPVLRELLATRPAAAARLESLIDPDLRRAIVEGPSREVAERLRKLAAKVPASLPRTTIHVLERCSELATDASVVSRVGPTALGVPEDRWPLDGDGLPMAHVLTLHLADVPELAARHPGRAAVALFLAHGGGHAYEPDSDDAAVLWLDEADLQRGEIYVRLPDDEGVDDEHDYEDLLPYTSPETRPLVVTAVEVPVAALDPTADPSGGAKALRKVHELIQQLPGRVGGPPGFLQEEDHDGRFILQLGEDLESLALDGDWRLFAFDDTAFWQSRS
;
A
#
# COMPACT_ATOMS: atom_id res chain seq x y z
N MET A 1 -15.38 -14.55 -26.74
CA MET A 1 -15.62 -15.52 -27.84
C MET A 1 -16.43 -16.69 -27.29
N PRO A 2 -17.24 -17.43 -28.07
CA PRO A 2 -17.90 -18.62 -27.55
C PRO A 2 -16.85 -19.65 -27.13
N THR A 3 -16.94 -20.16 -25.89
CA THR A 3 -16.05 -21.21 -25.40
C THR A 3 -16.24 -22.47 -26.24
N PRO A 4 -15.16 -23.10 -26.73
CA PRO A 4 -15.29 -24.31 -27.55
C PRO A 4 -15.89 -25.46 -26.73
N THR A 5 -16.90 -26.14 -27.28
CA THR A 5 -17.40 -27.38 -26.67
C THR A 5 -16.42 -28.52 -26.93
N LEU A 6 -15.93 -29.18 -25.87
CA LEU A 6 -14.96 -30.27 -26.00
C LEU A 6 -15.66 -31.60 -26.32
N THR A 7 -15.14 -32.32 -27.33
CA THR A 7 -15.44 -33.75 -27.49
C THR A 7 -14.83 -34.56 -26.33
N ASP A 8 -15.33 -35.77 -26.07
CA ASP A 8 -14.82 -36.63 -24.99
C ASP A 8 -13.30 -36.87 -25.07
N ASP A 9 -12.78 -37.06 -26.29
CA ASP A 9 -11.34 -37.25 -26.51
C ASP A 9 -10.55 -35.96 -26.21
N GLN A 10 -11.06 -34.80 -26.64
CA GLN A 10 -10.42 -33.51 -26.34
C GLN A 10 -10.44 -33.19 -24.85
N ALA A 11 -11.54 -33.52 -24.15
CA ALA A 11 -11.66 -33.32 -22.71
C ALA A 11 -10.67 -34.20 -21.94
N ARG A 12 -10.51 -35.47 -22.33
CA ARG A 12 -9.52 -36.38 -21.74
C ARG A 12 -8.07 -35.93 -21.99
N GLU A 13 -7.77 -35.47 -23.21
CA GLU A 13 -6.43 -34.96 -23.53
C GLU A 13 -6.13 -33.66 -22.80
N LEU A 14 -7.09 -32.73 -22.69
CA LEU A 14 -6.93 -31.51 -21.90
C LEU A 14 -6.70 -31.83 -20.42
N ALA A 15 -7.54 -32.67 -19.81
CA ALA A 15 -7.38 -33.07 -18.42
C ALA A 15 -6.00 -33.71 -18.14
N LYS A 16 -5.52 -34.53 -19.07
CA LYS A 16 -4.18 -35.13 -19.00
C LYS A 16 -3.06 -34.09 -19.16
N ALA A 17 -3.24 -33.07 -20.00
CA ALA A 17 -2.29 -31.99 -20.17
C ALA A 17 -2.22 -31.12 -18.90
N THR A 18 -3.37 -30.74 -18.34
CA THR A 18 -3.47 -29.98 -17.08
C THR A 18 -2.80 -30.72 -15.92
N ARG A 19 -3.07 -32.02 -15.74
CA ARG A 19 -2.40 -32.84 -14.71
C ARG A 19 -0.87 -32.90 -14.83
N LYS A 20 -0.33 -32.68 -16.03
CA LYS A 20 1.10 -32.76 -16.33
C LYS A 20 1.79 -31.40 -16.36
N ALA A 21 1.01 -30.32 -16.32
CA ALA A 21 1.56 -28.98 -16.31
C ALA A 21 2.26 -28.74 -14.97
N GLU A 22 3.28 -27.88 -15.00
CA GLU A 22 3.97 -27.43 -13.79
C GLU A 22 2.98 -26.64 -12.92
N PHE A 23 3.24 -26.62 -11.61
CA PHE A 23 2.40 -25.96 -10.61
C PHE A 23 1.96 -24.54 -11.03
N TYR A 24 2.88 -23.72 -11.52
CA TYR A 24 2.58 -22.33 -11.92
C TYR A 24 1.92 -22.17 -13.31
N ASP A 25 1.70 -23.25 -14.07
CA ASP A 25 1.14 -23.19 -15.44
C ASP A 25 -0.02 -24.21 -15.64
N ARG A 26 -0.68 -24.64 -14.54
CA ARG A 26 -1.76 -25.62 -14.65
C ARG A 26 -2.95 -25.14 -15.50
N GLU A 27 -3.18 -23.82 -15.60
CA GLU A 27 -4.18 -23.24 -16.51
C GLU A 27 -3.73 -23.13 -17.99
N GLY A 28 -2.42 -23.15 -18.27
CA GLY A 28 -1.82 -22.96 -19.60
C GLY A 28 -2.43 -23.82 -20.71
N PRO A 29 -2.61 -25.15 -20.51
CA PRO A 29 -3.26 -26.01 -21.49
C PRO A 29 -4.69 -25.58 -21.86
N ALA A 30 -5.46 -25.08 -20.89
CA ALA A 30 -6.83 -24.60 -21.11
C ALA A 30 -6.83 -23.22 -21.78
N LEU A 31 -5.94 -22.32 -21.37
CA LEU A 31 -5.71 -21.00 -22.00
C LEU A 31 -5.41 -21.12 -23.49
N ALA A 32 -4.53 -22.06 -23.86
CA ALA A 32 -4.14 -22.31 -25.25
C ALA A 32 -5.33 -22.71 -26.15
N LEU A 33 -6.35 -23.35 -25.59
CA LEU A 33 -7.56 -23.78 -26.31
C LEU A 33 -8.66 -22.72 -26.31
N ALA A 34 -8.82 -22.01 -25.20
CA ALA A 34 -9.92 -21.09 -24.98
C ALA A 34 -9.70 -19.68 -25.58
N GLY A 35 -8.44 -19.28 -25.79
CA GLY A 35 -8.09 -17.97 -26.33
C GLY A 35 -8.34 -16.81 -25.35
N GLY A 36 -8.42 -17.10 -24.04
CA GLY A 36 -8.57 -16.15 -22.94
C GLY A 36 -8.84 -16.84 -21.60
N ARG A 37 -8.56 -16.16 -20.48
CA ARG A 37 -8.64 -16.68 -19.09
C ARG A 37 -10.04 -17.18 -18.72
N ALA A 38 -11.07 -16.37 -18.93
CA ALA A 38 -12.48 -16.74 -18.71
C ALA A 38 -12.89 -18.05 -19.40
N GLY A 39 -12.46 -18.21 -20.67
CA GLY A 39 -12.77 -19.41 -21.42
C GLY A 39 -12.00 -20.63 -20.91
N ALA A 40 -10.78 -20.45 -20.37
CA ALA A 40 -9.96 -21.52 -19.82
C ALA A 40 -10.60 -22.10 -18.55
N PHE A 41 -10.98 -21.26 -17.59
CA PHE A 41 -11.65 -21.72 -16.36
C PHE A 41 -13.01 -22.35 -16.63
N ARG A 42 -13.76 -21.89 -17.65
CA ARG A 42 -14.96 -22.60 -18.10
C ARG A 42 -14.67 -24.02 -18.56
N LEU A 43 -13.56 -24.25 -19.28
CA LEU A 43 -13.16 -25.60 -19.68
C LEU A 43 -12.75 -26.43 -18.46
N LEU A 44 -12.04 -25.84 -17.48
CA LEU A 44 -11.67 -26.54 -16.24
C LEU A 44 -12.91 -26.97 -15.45
N TRP A 45 -13.93 -26.10 -15.31
CA TRP A 45 -15.21 -26.46 -14.71
C TRP A 45 -15.95 -27.57 -15.47
N GLU A 46 -15.92 -27.56 -16.80
CA GLU A 46 -16.48 -28.64 -17.63
C GLU A 46 -15.76 -29.98 -17.39
N LEU A 47 -14.44 -29.96 -17.17
CA LEU A 47 -13.66 -31.17 -16.86
C LEU A 47 -13.96 -31.71 -15.46
N GLN A 48 -14.13 -30.82 -14.48
CA GLN A 48 -14.57 -31.17 -13.13
C GLN A 48 -15.96 -31.82 -13.15
N GLU A 49 -16.91 -31.23 -13.86
CA GLU A 49 -18.29 -31.75 -13.99
C GLU A 49 -18.33 -33.14 -14.66
N ARG A 50 -17.37 -33.42 -15.55
CA ARG A 50 -17.22 -34.73 -16.21
C ARG A 50 -16.42 -35.74 -15.39
N GLU A 51 -15.99 -35.39 -14.17
CA GLU A 51 -15.11 -36.21 -13.32
C GLU A 51 -13.81 -36.61 -14.05
N LEU A 52 -13.33 -35.77 -14.98
CA LEU A 52 -12.08 -35.95 -15.70
C LEU A 52 -10.91 -35.27 -14.99
N LEU A 53 -11.21 -34.39 -14.04
CA LEU A 53 -10.27 -33.56 -13.30
C LEU A 53 -10.76 -33.45 -11.86
N GLU A 54 -9.81 -33.38 -10.93
CA GLU A 54 -10.04 -33.21 -9.49
C GLU A 54 -9.41 -31.88 -9.09
N LEU A 55 -10.11 -30.78 -9.38
CA LEU A 55 -9.63 -29.41 -9.17
C LEU A 55 -9.35 -29.10 -7.70
N GLY A 56 -9.92 -29.87 -6.77
CA GLY A 56 -9.71 -29.70 -5.33
C GLY A 56 -8.29 -30.02 -4.88
N ARG A 57 -7.45 -30.60 -5.75
CA ARG A 57 -6.04 -30.87 -5.46
C ARG A 57 -5.11 -29.69 -5.76
N TRP A 58 -5.63 -28.62 -6.36
CA TRP A 58 -4.84 -27.53 -6.94
C TRP A 58 -5.42 -26.19 -6.48
N ASP A 59 -5.09 -25.85 -5.24
CA ASP A 59 -5.46 -24.60 -4.57
C ASP A 59 -5.01 -23.37 -5.37
N GLU A 60 -3.87 -23.46 -6.07
CA GLU A 60 -3.36 -22.35 -6.88
C GLU A 60 -4.27 -21.97 -8.07
N LEU A 61 -5.26 -22.80 -8.41
CA LEU A 61 -6.27 -22.50 -9.43
C LEU A 61 -7.54 -21.85 -8.86
N TRP A 62 -7.71 -21.82 -7.54
CA TRP A 62 -8.98 -21.42 -6.92
C TRP A 62 -9.32 -19.95 -7.16
N ASP A 63 -8.33 -19.05 -7.20
CA ASP A 63 -8.52 -17.62 -7.52
C ASP A 63 -9.24 -17.44 -8.87
N GLY A 64 -8.66 -17.97 -9.94
CA GLY A 64 -9.28 -17.88 -11.26
C GLY A 64 -10.57 -18.71 -11.40
N LEU A 65 -10.75 -19.77 -10.60
CA LEU A 65 -12.02 -20.50 -10.54
C LEU A 65 -13.13 -19.68 -9.86
N ALA A 66 -12.78 -18.88 -8.84
CA ALA A 66 -13.67 -17.99 -8.12
C ALA A 66 -14.10 -16.81 -8.99
N GLU A 67 -13.18 -16.20 -9.75
CA GLU A 67 -13.48 -15.16 -10.76
C GLU A 67 -14.54 -15.64 -11.78
N GLU A 68 -14.49 -16.92 -12.14
CA GLU A 68 -15.36 -17.52 -13.17
C GLU A 68 -16.44 -18.45 -12.58
N VAL A 69 -16.75 -18.36 -11.28
CA VAL A 69 -17.70 -19.28 -10.61
C VAL A 69 -19.11 -19.25 -11.23
N ALA A 70 -19.51 -18.12 -11.84
CA ALA A 70 -20.81 -17.95 -12.48
C ALA A 70 -21.06 -19.00 -13.58
N VAL A 71 -20.02 -19.56 -14.19
CA VAL A 71 -20.12 -20.59 -15.23
C VAL A 71 -20.13 -22.02 -14.69
N ALA A 72 -19.72 -22.23 -13.44
CA ALA A 72 -19.70 -23.54 -12.80
C ALA A 72 -21.13 -24.01 -12.50
N SER A 73 -21.45 -25.28 -12.72
CA SER A 73 -22.72 -25.83 -12.20
C SER A 73 -22.60 -26.12 -10.70
N PRO A 74 -23.70 -26.04 -9.91
CA PRO A 74 -23.67 -26.46 -8.50
C PRO A 74 -23.12 -27.88 -8.31
N SER A 75 -23.39 -28.81 -9.25
CA SER A 75 -22.80 -30.15 -9.24
C SER A 75 -21.28 -30.17 -9.46
N ALA A 76 -20.74 -29.28 -10.30
CA ALA A 76 -19.29 -29.16 -10.48
C ALA A 76 -18.61 -28.67 -9.19
N ILE A 77 -19.24 -27.72 -8.48
CA ILE A 77 -18.76 -27.22 -7.18
C ILE A 77 -18.82 -28.31 -6.10
N VAL A 78 -19.91 -29.08 -6.03
CA VAL A 78 -19.99 -30.26 -5.16
C VAL A 78 -18.91 -31.30 -5.51
N GLY A 79 -18.62 -31.46 -6.80
CA GLY A 79 -17.51 -32.28 -7.26
C GLY A 79 -16.15 -31.75 -6.78
N LEU A 80 -15.93 -30.43 -6.85
CA LEU A 80 -14.72 -29.77 -6.36
C LEU A 80 -14.51 -30.09 -4.89
N LEU A 81 -15.53 -29.86 -4.05
CA LEU A 81 -15.47 -30.14 -2.61
C LEU A 81 -15.16 -31.59 -2.28
N ARG A 82 -15.67 -32.56 -3.04
CA ARG A 82 -15.37 -33.98 -2.85
C ARG A 82 -13.96 -34.38 -3.30
N SER A 83 -13.31 -33.55 -4.11
CA SER A 83 -11.99 -33.84 -4.65
C SER A 83 -10.85 -33.28 -3.81
N ILE A 84 -11.15 -32.37 -2.87
CA ILE A 84 -10.24 -31.94 -1.82
C ILE A 84 -10.09 -33.11 -0.85
N ARG A 85 -8.85 -33.55 -0.63
CA ARG A 85 -8.52 -34.63 0.31
C ARG A 85 -7.86 -34.02 1.54
N ASP A 86 -7.99 -34.68 2.69
CA ASP A 86 -7.08 -34.43 3.79
C ASP A 86 -5.73 -35.01 3.34
N ASP A 87 -4.75 -34.15 3.03
CA ASP A 87 -3.44 -34.56 2.49
C ASP A 87 -2.56 -35.31 3.53
N ASP A 88 -3.08 -35.55 4.73
CA ASP A 88 -2.37 -36.17 5.87
C ASP A 88 -2.12 -37.68 5.73
N ASP A 89 -2.61 -38.36 4.69
CA ASP A 89 -2.54 -39.83 4.57
C ASP A 89 -1.45 -40.36 3.60
N ASP A 90 -0.76 -39.51 2.82
CA ASP A 90 0.04 -39.98 1.66
C ASP A 90 1.58 -39.72 1.73
N ASP A 91 2.14 -39.10 2.79
CA ASP A 91 3.57 -38.70 2.82
C ASP A 91 4.53 -39.56 3.69
N ASP A 92 4.05 -40.60 4.39
CA ASP A 92 4.90 -41.40 5.32
C ASP A 92 5.33 -42.79 4.81
N ASP A 93 4.98 -43.18 3.57
CA ASP A 93 5.22 -44.55 3.07
C ASP A 93 6.27 -44.66 1.94
N ASP A 94 7.09 -43.64 1.67
CA ASP A 94 8.30 -43.77 0.85
C ASP A 94 9.48 -44.38 1.66
N ASP A 95 9.16 -45.49 2.35
CA ASP A 95 10.09 -46.59 2.68
C ASP A 95 10.47 -47.31 1.38
N ASP A 96 11.22 -46.65 0.49
CA ASP A 96 12.06 -47.34 -0.49
C ASP A 96 13.46 -47.50 0.10
N ASP A 97 13.52 -48.50 0.98
CA ASP A 97 14.61 -49.48 1.07
C ASP A 97 15.28 -49.68 -0.31
N ASP A 98 16.49 -49.17 -0.48
CA ASP A 98 17.51 -49.74 -1.37
C ASP A 98 18.92 -49.33 -0.87
N ASP A 99 19.41 -50.11 0.09
CA ASP A 99 20.71 -50.80 0.06
C ASP A 99 22.00 -50.03 -0.34
N ASP A 100 22.89 -49.89 0.65
CA ASP A 100 24.26 -50.46 0.68
C ASP A 100 25.40 -49.50 1.10
N ASP A 101 26.02 -49.89 2.21
CA ASP A 101 27.46 -49.82 2.52
C ASP A 101 28.15 -48.46 2.73
N ASP A 102 28.40 -48.09 3.99
CA ASP A 102 29.68 -48.44 4.63
C ASP A 102 29.74 -47.98 6.09
N ASP A 103 30.12 -48.95 6.93
CA ASP A 103 30.62 -48.84 8.28
C ASP A 103 31.58 -47.64 8.48
N ASP A 104 31.42 -46.91 9.59
CA ASP A 104 32.48 -46.75 10.60
C ASP A 104 32.03 -45.79 11.73
N ASP A 105 31.89 -46.40 12.92
CA ASP A 105 32.41 -45.93 14.21
C ASP A 105 31.90 -44.58 14.76
N ASP A 106 31.03 -44.64 15.78
CA ASP A 106 31.36 -44.69 17.22
C ASP A 106 31.55 -43.28 17.82
N ASP A 107 30.83 -43.06 18.93
CA ASP A 107 30.92 -41.96 19.88
C ASP A 107 30.31 -40.60 19.45
N ASP A 108 29.08 -40.34 19.90
CA ASP A 108 28.74 -39.15 20.69
C ASP A 108 27.34 -39.36 21.32
N ASP A 109 27.33 -40.19 22.37
CA ASP A 109 26.38 -40.07 23.49
C ASP A 109 26.68 -38.73 24.17
N ASP A 110 25.80 -37.71 24.03
CA ASP A 110 25.58 -36.59 24.96
C ASP A 110 24.91 -35.44 24.16
N ASP A 111 23.74 -34.97 24.62
CA ASP A 111 23.08 -33.66 24.34
C ASP A 111 21.60 -33.67 23.84
N ASP A 112 20.80 -34.70 24.14
CA ASP A 112 19.32 -34.65 23.98
C ASP A 112 18.59 -34.07 25.23
N ASP A 113 19.27 -33.30 26.09
CA ASP A 113 18.71 -32.68 27.31
C ASP A 113 18.12 -31.26 27.06
N ASP A 114 17.97 -30.82 25.81
CA ASP A 114 17.55 -29.45 25.46
C ASP A 114 16.02 -29.20 25.44
N ASP A 115 15.18 -30.21 25.73
CA ASP A 115 13.71 -30.07 25.69
C ASP A 115 13.04 -29.67 27.03
N ASP A 116 13.83 -29.61 28.11
CA ASP A 116 13.39 -29.28 29.47
C ASP A 116 13.55 -27.79 29.83
N ASP A 117 13.80 -26.90 28.85
CA ASP A 117 13.71 -25.46 29.09
C ASP A 117 12.23 -25.09 29.29
N ASP A 118 11.78 -25.30 30.52
CA ASP A 118 10.56 -24.82 31.17
C ASP A 118 10.57 -23.27 31.20
N GLY A 119 10.71 -22.67 30.02
CA GLY A 119 10.70 -21.25 29.83
C GLY A 119 9.44 -20.66 30.47
N PRO A 120 9.48 -19.42 30.99
CA PRO A 120 8.37 -18.82 31.74
C PRO A 120 7.00 -18.83 31.02
N PHE A 121 6.98 -19.00 29.69
CA PHE A 121 5.77 -19.27 28.92
C PHE A 121 5.09 -20.57 29.33
N ARG A 122 5.83 -21.69 29.39
CA ARG A 122 5.32 -22.99 29.85
C ARG A 122 4.85 -22.94 31.31
N VAL A 123 5.36 -22.01 32.13
CA VAL A 123 4.85 -21.79 33.50
C VAL A 123 3.48 -21.13 33.46
N LEU A 124 3.32 -20.04 32.69
CA LEU A 124 2.02 -19.38 32.53
C LEU A 124 1.00 -20.31 31.86
N GLU A 125 1.37 -21.04 30.80
CA GLU A 125 0.52 -22.02 30.12
C GLU A 125 0.05 -23.14 31.07
N ARG A 126 0.96 -23.71 31.88
CA ARG A 126 0.61 -24.73 32.88
C ARG A 126 -0.27 -24.19 34.01
N GLU A 127 -0.02 -22.97 34.49
CA GLU A 127 -0.86 -22.33 35.51
C GLU A 127 -2.26 -22.01 34.98
N HIS A 128 -2.37 -21.76 33.67
CA HIS A 128 -3.61 -21.34 33.03
C HIS A 128 -4.38 -22.45 32.33
N GLY A 129 -3.77 -23.63 32.11
CA GLY A 129 -4.43 -24.83 31.59
C GLY A 129 -4.71 -24.77 30.09
N VAL A 130 -3.80 -24.21 29.31
CA VAL A 130 -3.90 -24.13 27.84
C VAL A 130 -3.15 -25.34 27.26
N ASP A 131 -3.88 -26.30 26.69
CA ASP A 131 -3.30 -27.46 25.98
C ASP A 131 -2.74 -27.03 24.61
N GLN A 132 -1.66 -27.68 24.18
CA GLN A 132 -0.88 -27.34 22.97
C GLN A 132 -1.70 -27.28 21.68
N ASP A 133 -1.23 -26.42 20.78
CA ASP A 133 -1.79 -26.09 19.47
C ASP A 133 -2.18 -27.32 18.66
N ASP A 134 -3.34 -27.23 18.01
CA ASP A 134 -3.71 -28.11 16.91
C ASP A 134 -2.84 -27.69 15.71
N PRO A 135 -1.82 -28.47 15.30
CA PRO A 135 -0.90 -28.08 14.23
C PRO A 135 -1.59 -27.94 12.87
N HIS A 136 -2.87 -28.33 12.76
CA HIS A 136 -3.67 -28.28 11.54
C HIS A 136 -4.54 -27.01 11.42
N PHE A 137 -4.26 -25.95 12.19
CA PHE A 137 -5.05 -24.72 12.14
C PHE A 137 -4.60 -23.79 10.99
N ASP A 138 -5.34 -23.83 9.88
CA ASP A 138 -5.26 -22.84 8.80
C ASP A 138 -5.97 -21.52 9.22
N PRO A 139 -5.33 -20.35 9.14
CA PRO A 139 -5.88 -19.07 9.62
C PRO A 139 -7.19 -18.62 8.96
N TRP A 140 -7.63 -19.24 7.86
CA TRP A 140 -8.85 -18.84 7.15
C TRP A 140 -10.09 -19.62 7.61
N THR A 141 -10.90 -18.99 8.47
CA THR A 141 -12.01 -19.59 9.28
C THR A 141 -11.62 -20.79 10.15
N GLY A 142 -10.34 -21.21 10.14
CA GLY A 142 -9.90 -22.51 10.64
C GLY A 142 -10.10 -23.66 9.65
N PHE A 143 -10.78 -23.44 8.50
CA PHE A 143 -11.47 -24.51 7.77
C PHE A 143 -11.45 -24.47 6.22
N TRP A 144 -11.16 -23.35 5.51
CA TRP A 144 -10.87 -23.27 4.05
C TRP A 144 -10.59 -21.83 3.53
N SER A 145 -10.07 -21.63 2.30
CA SER A 145 -9.68 -20.31 1.71
C SER A 145 -10.84 -19.38 1.25
N GLU A 146 -10.53 -18.10 0.98
CA GLU A 146 -11.48 -17.08 0.46
C GLU A 146 -12.14 -17.50 -0.85
N GLU A 147 -11.32 -17.97 -1.77
CA GLU A 147 -11.73 -18.35 -3.11
C GLU A 147 -12.70 -19.53 -3.03
N LEU A 148 -12.40 -20.51 -2.18
CA LEU A 148 -13.27 -21.66 -1.97
C LEU A 148 -14.60 -21.23 -1.33
N ASP A 149 -14.55 -20.31 -0.36
CA ASP A 149 -15.74 -19.74 0.27
C ASP A 149 -16.66 -19.06 -0.76
N ARG A 150 -16.10 -18.16 -1.58
CA ARG A 150 -16.81 -17.47 -2.68
C ARG A 150 -17.38 -18.47 -3.68
N ILE A 151 -16.61 -19.51 -4.04
CA ILE A 151 -17.05 -20.58 -4.94
C ILE A 151 -18.28 -21.30 -4.38
N VAL A 152 -18.21 -21.74 -3.12
CA VAL A 152 -19.27 -22.53 -2.49
C VAL A 152 -20.51 -21.69 -2.24
N LEU A 153 -20.37 -20.47 -1.71
CA LEU A 153 -21.50 -19.58 -1.47
C LEU A 153 -22.25 -19.26 -2.77
N SER A 154 -21.52 -19.05 -3.88
CA SER A 154 -22.11 -18.86 -5.22
C SER A 154 -22.86 -20.10 -5.72
N GLY A 155 -22.30 -21.30 -5.53
CA GLY A 155 -22.99 -22.54 -5.82
C GLY A 155 -24.26 -22.72 -4.98
N TYR A 156 -24.14 -22.46 -3.68
CA TYR A 156 -25.21 -22.61 -2.71
C TYR A 156 -26.37 -21.66 -2.98
N LEU A 157 -26.08 -20.40 -3.29
CA LEU A 157 -27.08 -19.38 -3.66
C LEU A 157 -27.93 -19.81 -4.86
N ARG A 158 -27.33 -20.53 -5.82
CA ARG A 158 -28.00 -20.99 -7.05
C ARG A 158 -28.84 -22.26 -6.84
N ASP A 159 -28.33 -23.22 -6.09
CA ASP A 159 -29.04 -24.47 -5.78
C ASP A 159 -28.61 -25.06 -4.43
N PRO A 160 -29.26 -24.65 -3.32
CA PRO A 160 -28.98 -25.21 -1.99
C PRO A 160 -29.16 -26.73 -1.93
N SER A 161 -30.05 -27.28 -2.76
CA SER A 161 -30.39 -28.71 -2.73
C SER A 161 -29.26 -29.60 -3.25
N ALA A 162 -28.36 -29.07 -4.09
CA ALA A 162 -27.17 -29.76 -4.56
C ALA A 162 -26.21 -30.12 -3.42
N PHE A 163 -26.22 -29.34 -2.33
CA PHE A 163 -25.36 -29.49 -1.15
C PHE A 163 -25.97 -30.33 -0.02
N ALA A 164 -27.23 -30.77 -0.18
CA ALA A 164 -27.96 -31.45 0.89
C ALA A 164 -27.29 -32.78 1.30
N GLY A 165 -26.85 -32.88 2.56
CA GLY A 165 -26.24 -34.07 3.14
C GLY A 165 -24.78 -34.27 2.75
N LEU A 166 -24.17 -33.28 2.08
CA LEU A 166 -22.77 -33.34 1.65
C LEU A 166 -21.82 -33.39 2.85
N GLU A 167 -22.19 -32.76 3.98
CA GLU A 167 -21.39 -32.68 5.20
C GLU A 167 -20.96 -34.05 5.75
N GLN A 168 -21.75 -35.09 5.51
CA GLN A 168 -21.44 -36.46 5.98
C GLN A 168 -20.33 -37.14 5.17
N THR A 169 -19.96 -36.55 4.04
CA THR A 169 -18.99 -37.12 3.08
C THR A 169 -17.75 -36.25 2.88
N LEU A 170 -17.76 -35.03 3.44
CA LEU A 170 -16.64 -34.11 3.37
C LEU A 170 -15.67 -34.35 4.53
N ALA A 171 -14.41 -33.94 4.34
CA ALA A 171 -13.47 -33.77 5.42
C ALA A 171 -14.05 -32.83 6.52
N PRO A 172 -13.68 -33.00 7.80
CA PRO A 172 -14.23 -32.19 8.89
C PRO A 172 -14.11 -30.68 8.67
N HIS A 173 -12.98 -30.21 8.12
CA HIS A 173 -12.78 -28.79 7.83
C HIS A 173 -13.76 -28.28 6.74
N LEU A 174 -13.89 -28.97 5.61
CA LEU A 174 -14.86 -28.62 4.55
C LEU A 174 -16.32 -28.69 5.03
N ALA A 175 -16.65 -29.63 5.91
CA ALA A 175 -17.98 -29.71 6.51
C ALA A 175 -18.30 -28.48 7.36
N ARG A 176 -17.31 -27.95 8.09
CA ARG A 176 -17.41 -26.69 8.85
C ARG A 176 -17.54 -25.49 7.93
N GLY A 177 -16.74 -25.42 6.85
CA GLY A 177 -16.89 -24.38 5.81
C GLY A 177 -18.29 -24.34 5.20
N LEU A 178 -18.84 -25.49 4.81
CA LEU A 178 -20.22 -25.58 4.30
C LEU A 178 -21.26 -25.18 5.36
N ALA A 179 -21.05 -25.55 6.62
CA ALA A 179 -21.93 -25.11 7.71
C ALA A 179 -21.88 -23.57 7.89
N SER A 180 -20.71 -22.95 7.78
CA SER A 180 -20.57 -21.48 7.79
C SER A 180 -21.34 -20.81 6.64
N VAL A 181 -21.29 -21.36 5.43
CA VAL A 181 -22.10 -20.88 4.29
C VAL A 181 -23.59 -20.96 4.61
N ARG A 182 -24.06 -22.10 5.15
CA ARG A 182 -25.47 -22.28 5.53
C ARG A 182 -25.92 -21.30 6.61
N LEU A 183 -25.07 -21.04 7.60
CA LEU A 183 -25.29 -20.03 8.63
C LEU A 183 -25.49 -18.64 8.02
N ARG A 184 -24.62 -18.23 7.08
CA ARG A 184 -24.70 -16.94 6.37
C ARG A 184 -25.89 -16.83 5.42
N MET A 185 -26.39 -17.95 4.93
CA MET A 185 -27.65 -18.04 4.18
C MET A 185 -28.91 -18.01 5.07
N GLY A 186 -28.75 -17.89 6.39
CA GLY A 186 -29.84 -17.75 7.34
C GLY A 186 -30.49 -19.09 7.75
N GLU A 187 -29.82 -20.21 7.50
CA GLU A 187 -30.31 -21.51 7.96
C GLU A 187 -30.11 -21.69 9.45
N THR A 188 -31.06 -22.37 10.09
CA THR A 188 -30.92 -22.80 11.48
C THR A 188 -30.10 -24.08 11.52
N LEU A 189 -28.94 -24.03 12.18
CA LEU A 189 -28.04 -25.16 12.37
C LEU A 189 -28.25 -25.83 13.74
N PRO A 190 -27.84 -27.10 13.91
CA PRO A 190 -27.82 -27.75 15.22
C PRO A 190 -26.93 -26.98 16.23
N PRO A 191 -27.30 -26.91 17.52
CA PRO A 191 -26.52 -26.17 18.53
C PRO A 191 -25.05 -26.57 18.60
N GLU A 192 -24.74 -27.86 18.45
CA GLU A 192 -23.37 -28.37 18.44
C GLU A 192 -22.53 -27.86 17.26
N VAL A 193 -23.17 -27.59 16.11
CA VAL A 193 -22.51 -27.01 14.94
C VAL A 193 -22.33 -25.51 15.12
N LEU A 194 -23.30 -24.81 15.74
CA LEU A 194 -23.18 -23.40 16.05
C LEU A 194 -22.05 -23.13 17.05
N GLU A 195 -21.90 -23.99 18.06
CA GLU A 195 -20.81 -23.91 19.03
C GLU A 195 -19.45 -24.12 18.37
N ASP A 196 -19.32 -25.14 17.52
CA ASP A 196 -18.08 -25.41 16.75
C ASP A 196 -17.73 -24.25 15.78
N LEU A 197 -18.72 -23.71 15.05
CA LEU A 197 -18.52 -22.53 14.23
C LEU A 197 -18.13 -21.31 15.05
N ALA A 198 -18.73 -21.10 16.22
CA ALA A 198 -18.38 -19.99 17.10
C ALA A 198 -16.93 -20.07 17.56
N VAL A 199 -16.43 -21.27 17.87
CA VAL A 199 -15.01 -21.51 18.17
C VAL A 199 -14.13 -21.19 16.95
N GLY A 200 -14.51 -21.63 15.76
CA GLY A 200 -13.76 -21.34 14.52
C GLY A 200 -13.66 -19.84 14.21
N TYR A 201 -14.79 -19.14 14.21
CA TYR A 201 -14.84 -17.69 14.03
C TYR A 201 -14.05 -16.94 15.11
N ALA A 202 -14.14 -17.37 16.36
CA ALA A 202 -13.39 -16.78 17.46
C ALA A 202 -11.87 -16.93 17.27
N ARG A 203 -11.40 -18.11 16.85
CA ARG A 203 -9.98 -18.37 16.56
C ARG A 203 -9.47 -17.54 15.39
N MET A 204 -10.24 -17.50 14.29
CA MET A 204 -9.94 -16.68 13.13
C MET A 204 -9.80 -15.19 13.51
N ILE A 205 -10.72 -14.65 14.32
CA ILE A 205 -10.63 -13.27 14.79
C ILE A 205 -9.42 -13.08 15.71
N ALA A 206 -9.15 -14.04 16.60
CA ALA A 206 -8.10 -13.91 17.60
C ALA A 206 -6.68 -13.95 17.04
N GLN A 207 -6.45 -14.67 15.94
CA GLN A 207 -5.11 -14.93 15.42
C GLN A 207 -4.57 -13.89 14.43
N GLY A 208 -5.39 -12.96 13.92
CA GLY A 208 -4.91 -11.78 13.17
C GLY A 208 -4.13 -11.97 11.85
N ASP A 209 -3.46 -13.10 11.65
CA ASP A 209 -2.51 -13.43 10.58
C ASP A 209 -3.25 -13.78 9.27
N GLY A 210 -3.88 -12.77 8.66
CA GLY A 210 -4.49 -12.93 7.35
C GLY A 210 -5.85 -13.63 7.35
N GLY A 211 -6.51 -13.71 8.50
CA GLY A 211 -7.94 -13.98 8.54
C GLY A 211 -8.67 -12.99 7.61
N PRO A 212 -9.75 -13.39 6.93
CA PRO A 212 -10.47 -12.52 6.03
C PRO A 212 -10.76 -11.18 6.68
N ALA A 213 -10.18 -10.10 6.14
CA ALA A 213 -10.77 -8.78 6.35
C ALA A 213 -12.24 -8.87 5.97
N SER A 214 -12.57 -9.60 4.90
CA SER A 214 -13.90 -9.78 4.33
C SER A 214 -14.42 -11.22 4.28
N VAL A 215 -15.69 -11.40 4.64
CA VAL A 215 -16.46 -12.62 4.37
C VAL A 215 -17.44 -12.36 3.23
N SER A 216 -17.56 -13.32 2.30
CA SER A 216 -18.62 -13.23 1.29
C SER A 216 -19.99 -13.39 1.94
N MET A 217 -20.91 -12.50 1.60
CA MET A 217 -22.29 -12.45 2.10
C MET A 217 -23.26 -12.38 0.93
N VAL A 218 -24.56 -12.60 1.19
CA VAL A 218 -25.61 -12.41 0.20
C VAL A 218 -26.48 -11.22 0.58
N GLU A 219 -26.42 -10.17 -0.23
CA GLU A 219 -27.25 -8.98 -0.12
C GLU A 219 -28.09 -8.84 -1.38
N ASP A 220 -29.42 -8.72 -1.21
CA ASP A 220 -30.38 -8.59 -2.32
C ASP A 220 -30.25 -9.66 -3.43
N GLY A 221 -29.74 -10.84 -3.07
CA GLY A 221 -29.54 -11.96 -3.99
C GLY A 221 -28.26 -11.89 -4.82
N ALA A 222 -27.38 -10.92 -4.54
CA ALA A 222 -26.02 -10.84 -5.07
C ALA A 222 -25.00 -11.23 -4.00
N LEU A 223 -23.84 -11.72 -4.43
CA LEU A 223 -22.69 -11.91 -3.55
C LEU A 223 -22.02 -10.56 -3.34
N VAL A 224 -21.75 -10.23 -2.08
CA VAL A 224 -21.01 -9.04 -1.68
C VAL A 224 -19.92 -9.48 -0.73
N ASP A 225 -18.69 -9.09 -0.97
CA ASP A 225 -17.61 -9.27 -0.01
C ASP A 225 -17.71 -8.16 1.02
N SER A 226 -17.93 -8.55 2.28
CA SER A 226 -18.13 -7.58 3.35
C SER A 226 -17.12 -7.78 4.44
N SER A 227 -16.50 -6.67 4.86
CA SER A 227 -15.56 -6.70 5.96
C SER A 227 -16.24 -7.17 7.25
N LEU A 228 -15.61 -8.05 8.02
CA LEU A 228 -16.09 -8.43 9.36
C LEU A 228 -16.02 -7.25 10.33
N PHE A 229 -15.09 -6.33 10.08
CA PHE A 229 -14.89 -5.11 10.85
C PHE A 229 -15.14 -3.88 9.97
N ASP A 230 -15.79 -2.84 10.49
CA ASP A 230 -15.89 -1.56 9.80
C ASP A 230 -14.55 -0.79 9.82
N SER A 231 -14.50 0.37 9.16
CA SER A 231 -13.32 1.24 9.16
C SER A 231 -12.94 1.78 10.55
N THR A 232 -13.80 1.58 11.57
CA THR A 232 -13.52 1.92 12.97
C THR A 232 -13.07 0.71 13.79
N GLU A 233 -12.73 -0.40 13.11
CA GLU A 233 -12.28 -1.66 13.71
C GLU A 233 -13.33 -2.30 14.62
N ARG A 234 -14.61 -1.95 14.46
CA ARG A 234 -15.72 -2.58 15.18
C ARG A 234 -16.36 -3.63 14.30
N LEU A 235 -16.97 -4.63 14.91
CA LEU A 235 -17.80 -5.57 14.16
C LEU A 235 -18.80 -4.82 13.26
N SER A 236 -18.69 -5.07 11.96
CA SER A 236 -19.59 -4.54 10.94
C SER A 236 -21.01 -5.07 11.17
N ASP A 237 -22.00 -4.53 10.46
CA ASP A 237 -23.36 -5.05 10.54
C ASP A 237 -23.44 -6.53 10.12
N HIS A 238 -22.59 -6.97 9.19
CA HIS A 238 -22.44 -8.37 8.81
C HIS A 238 -21.76 -9.22 9.89
N GLY A 239 -20.67 -8.71 10.49
CA GLY A 239 -20.02 -9.39 11.62
C GLY A 239 -20.99 -9.61 12.78
N ARG A 240 -21.77 -8.58 13.14
CA ARG A 240 -22.81 -8.68 14.18
C ARG A 240 -23.92 -9.66 13.80
N LEU A 241 -24.34 -9.69 12.53
CA LEU A 241 -25.34 -10.65 12.06
C LEU A 241 -24.85 -12.09 12.17
N ILE A 242 -23.60 -12.37 11.84
CA ILE A 242 -22.99 -13.70 12.00
C ILE A 242 -22.98 -14.09 13.48
N ILE A 243 -22.50 -13.20 14.36
CA ILE A 243 -22.45 -13.43 15.81
C ILE A 243 -23.84 -13.67 16.41
N GLU A 244 -24.86 -12.92 15.98
CA GLU A 244 -26.23 -13.14 16.41
C GLU A 244 -26.72 -14.54 16.04
N ARG A 245 -26.36 -15.03 14.85
CA ARG A 245 -26.71 -16.39 14.38
C ARG A 245 -25.91 -17.49 15.08
N LEU A 246 -24.71 -17.19 15.58
CA LEU A 246 -23.87 -18.10 16.37
C LEU A 246 -24.35 -18.30 17.81
N GLY A 247 -25.45 -17.64 18.21
CA GLY A 247 -25.99 -17.74 19.57
C GLY A 247 -25.91 -16.42 20.36
N GLY A 248 -25.52 -15.34 19.70
CA GLY A 248 -25.52 -13.98 20.26
C GLY A 248 -24.16 -13.54 20.83
N PRO A 249 -24.02 -12.24 21.13
CA PRO A 249 -22.75 -11.65 21.56
C PRO A 249 -22.16 -12.30 22.83
N GLU A 250 -22.99 -12.61 23.83
CA GLU A 250 -22.51 -13.21 25.10
C GLU A 250 -21.91 -14.61 24.91
N ALA A 251 -22.50 -15.42 24.03
CA ALA A 251 -22.00 -16.75 23.73
C ALA A 251 -20.68 -16.68 22.95
N PHE A 252 -20.62 -15.78 21.97
CA PHE A 252 -19.44 -15.58 21.14
C PHE A 252 -18.27 -14.97 21.92
N GLU A 253 -18.53 -14.01 22.82
CA GLU A 253 -17.51 -13.37 23.67
C GLU A 253 -16.74 -14.40 24.50
N SER A 254 -17.43 -15.39 25.07
CA SER A 254 -16.75 -16.47 25.81
C SER A 254 -15.83 -17.30 24.92
N GLN A 255 -16.23 -17.56 23.66
CA GLN A 255 -15.40 -18.31 22.72
C GLN A 255 -14.22 -17.47 22.24
N LEU A 256 -14.43 -16.17 22.01
CA LEU A 256 -13.38 -15.24 21.63
C LEU A 256 -12.32 -15.13 22.73
N VAL A 257 -12.73 -14.99 24.00
CA VAL A 257 -11.79 -14.99 25.13
C VAL A 257 -10.95 -16.27 25.15
N GLN A 258 -11.57 -17.45 24.98
CA GLN A 258 -10.81 -18.71 24.98
C GLN A 258 -9.87 -18.80 23.77
N ALA A 259 -10.36 -18.44 22.58
CA ALA A 259 -9.58 -18.44 21.36
C ALA A 259 -8.36 -17.52 21.44
N THR A 260 -8.50 -16.32 21.99
CA THR A 260 -7.38 -15.39 22.20
C THR A 260 -6.37 -15.92 23.22
N LEU A 261 -6.83 -16.62 24.26
CA LEU A 261 -5.93 -17.25 25.22
C LEU A 261 -5.21 -18.48 24.65
N SER A 262 -5.80 -19.15 23.67
CA SER A 262 -5.20 -20.30 22.99
C SER A 262 -4.42 -19.95 21.73
N ALA A 263 -4.48 -18.71 21.24
CA ALA A 263 -3.75 -18.29 20.05
C ALA A 263 -2.22 -18.38 20.27
N SER A 264 -1.47 -18.77 19.25
CA SER A 264 0.00 -18.87 19.27
C SER A 264 0.64 -17.56 19.76
N SER A 265 1.85 -17.64 20.33
CA SER A 265 2.58 -16.41 20.68
C SER A 265 2.83 -15.63 19.39
N ASP A 266 2.56 -14.32 19.41
CA ASP A 266 2.77 -13.37 18.32
C ASP A 266 1.69 -13.31 17.23
N SER A 267 0.54 -13.97 17.40
CA SER A 267 -0.60 -13.88 16.47
C SER A 267 -1.72 -12.94 16.94
N VAL A 268 -1.78 -12.59 18.23
CA VAL A 268 -2.92 -11.78 18.71
C VAL A 268 -2.79 -10.30 18.32
N GLU A 269 -3.66 -9.86 17.41
CA GLU A 269 -3.84 -8.44 17.04
C GLU A 269 -4.95 -7.77 17.86
N ILE A 270 -4.61 -6.71 18.59
CA ILE A 270 -5.52 -6.05 19.54
C ILE A 270 -6.77 -5.47 18.87
N LYS A 271 -6.64 -4.98 17.62
CA LYS A 271 -7.78 -4.40 16.88
C LYS A 271 -8.96 -5.37 16.76
N TYR A 272 -8.70 -6.68 16.65
CA TYR A 272 -9.73 -7.69 16.47
C TYR A 272 -10.25 -8.28 17.79
N VAL A 273 -9.49 -8.17 18.88
CA VAL A 273 -9.85 -8.74 20.18
C VAL A 273 -10.11 -7.68 21.24
N ARG A 274 -10.48 -6.46 20.83
CA ARG A 274 -10.65 -5.33 21.76
C ARG A 274 -11.67 -5.63 22.86
N GLU A 275 -12.77 -6.27 22.50
CA GLU A 275 -13.85 -6.68 23.42
C GLU A 275 -13.35 -7.68 24.47
N VAL A 276 -12.41 -8.57 24.10
CA VAL A 276 -11.82 -9.56 25.01
C VAL A 276 -11.18 -8.91 26.21
N PHE A 277 -10.54 -7.76 26.04
CA PHE A 277 -9.91 -7.06 27.16
C PHE A 277 -10.93 -6.55 28.17
N SER A 278 -12.16 -6.25 27.79
CA SER A 278 -13.20 -5.87 28.75
C SER A 278 -13.75 -7.07 29.52
N ALA A 279 -13.76 -8.25 28.89
CA ALA A 279 -14.31 -9.49 29.43
C ALA A 279 -13.31 -10.31 30.25
N ILE A 280 -12.01 -10.21 29.93
CA ILE A 280 -10.99 -11.09 30.49
C ILE A 280 -10.81 -10.82 32.00
N PRO A 281 -10.84 -11.87 32.84
CA PRO A 281 -10.53 -11.75 34.26
C PRO A 281 -9.13 -11.18 34.50
N LEU A 282 -8.98 -10.39 35.56
CA LEU A 282 -7.70 -9.73 35.89
C LEU A 282 -6.54 -10.73 36.06
N ASP A 283 -6.79 -11.90 36.65
CA ASP A 283 -5.81 -12.97 36.85
C ASP A 283 -5.40 -13.70 35.57
N ARG A 284 -5.99 -13.34 34.41
CA ARG A 284 -5.62 -13.83 33.08
C ARG A 284 -5.04 -12.72 32.18
N LEU A 285 -5.08 -11.47 32.62
CA LEU A 285 -4.65 -10.33 31.81
C LEU A 285 -3.15 -10.38 31.50
N ALA A 286 -2.31 -10.77 32.46
CA ALA A 286 -0.88 -10.93 32.24
C ALA A 286 -0.61 -11.93 31.11
N TYR A 287 -1.25 -13.10 31.17
CA TYR A 287 -1.10 -14.11 30.13
C TYR A 287 -1.56 -13.63 28.76
N LEU A 288 -2.71 -12.96 28.65
CA LEU A 288 -3.14 -12.38 27.37
C LEU A 288 -2.11 -11.38 26.82
N LEU A 289 -1.64 -10.44 27.65
CA LEU A 289 -0.65 -9.44 27.24
C LEU A 289 0.68 -10.07 26.79
N SER A 290 0.99 -11.28 27.28
CA SER A 290 2.19 -12.03 26.89
C SER A 290 2.09 -12.70 25.52
N ARG A 291 0.88 -12.79 24.91
CA ARG A 291 0.62 -13.39 23.60
C ARG A 291 0.45 -12.38 22.46
N ILE A 292 0.31 -11.11 22.79
CA ILE A 292 0.13 -10.03 21.80
C ILE A 292 1.42 -9.84 21.01
N ASN A 293 1.28 -9.66 19.70
CA ASN A 293 2.36 -9.16 18.85
C ASN A 293 2.60 -7.67 19.15
N TRP A 294 3.68 -7.32 19.83
CA TRP A 294 3.98 -5.95 20.26
C TRP A 294 4.60 -5.08 19.14
N ASN A 295 3.96 -5.04 17.97
CA ASN A 295 4.25 -4.06 16.93
C ASN A 295 3.75 -2.64 17.32
N THR A 296 4.12 -1.63 16.52
CA THR A 296 3.77 -0.21 16.72
C THR A 296 2.26 -0.04 16.91
N ASP A 297 1.48 -0.61 16.00
CA ASP A 297 0.02 -0.65 16.00
C ASP A 297 -0.60 -1.16 17.31
N ASN A 298 -0.21 -2.36 17.74
CA ASN A 298 -0.73 -2.97 18.96
C ASN A 298 -0.27 -2.22 20.22
N LEU A 299 0.86 -1.52 20.18
CA LEU A 299 1.30 -0.74 21.32
C LEU A 299 0.36 0.44 21.62
N GLU A 300 0.02 1.27 20.62
CA GLU A 300 -0.91 2.40 20.83
C GLU A 300 -2.29 1.89 21.26
N ARG A 301 -2.81 0.87 20.56
CA ARG A 301 -4.11 0.25 20.91
C ARG A 301 -4.10 -0.34 22.32
N SER A 302 -2.98 -0.86 22.81
CA SER A 302 -2.89 -1.36 24.20
C SER A 302 -3.16 -0.27 25.23
N TYR A 303 -2.64 0.93 25.03
CA TYR A 303 -2.92 2.06 25.94
C TYR A 303 -4.40 2.43 25.90
N GLU A 304 -5.00 2.51 24.70
CA GLU A 304 -6.43 2.79 24.56
C GLU A 304 -7.27 1.78 25.34
N VAL A 305 -6.99 0.49 25.15
CA VAL A 305 -7.77 -0.59 25.74
C VAL A 305 -7.62 -0.63 27.26
N LEU A 306 -6.40 -0.52 27.79
CA LEU A 306 -6.17 -0.54 29.23
C LEU A 306 -6.72 0.72 29.94
N LEU A 307 -6.78 1.88 29.26
CA LEU A 307 -7.25 3.14 29.85
C LEU A 307 -8.74 3.43 29.62
N GLN A 308 -9.32 2.99 28.52
CA GLN A 308 -10.72 3.29 28.19
C GLN A 308 -11.65 2.10 28.43
N TRP A 309 -11.19 0.89 28.11
CA TRP A 309 -12.03 -0.32 28.10
C TRP A 309 -11.94 -1.10 29.41
N ARG A 310 -10.75 -1.10 30.03
CA ARG A 310 -10.55 -1.68 31.35
C ARG A 310 -10.67 -0.61 32.43
N HIS A 311 -11.33 -0.95 33.52
CA HIS A 311 -11.52 -0.07 34.69
C HIS A 311 -10.77 -0.59 35.92
N ASP A 312 -9.65 -1.28 35.71
CA ASP A 312 -8.84 -1.79 36.80
C ASP A 312 -8.22 -0.64 37.63
N GLU A 313 -8.10 -0.89 38.92
CA GLU A 313 -7.40 -0.03 39.86
C GLU A 313 -5.90 0.00 39.52
N PRO A 314 -5.18 1.10 39.77
CA PRO A 314 -3.76 1.19 39.44
C PRO A 314 -2.93 0.10 40.14
N GLU A 315 -3.28 -0.32 41.37
CA GLU A 315 -2.62 -1.43 42.06
C GLU A 315 -2.82 -2.78 41.36
N GLN A 316 -3.95 -2.98 40.69
CA GLN A 316 -4.24 -4.19 39.93
C GLN A 316 -3.38 -4.27 38.67
N LEU A 317 -3.26 -3.16 37.93
CA LEU A 317 -2.35 -3.06 36.78
C LEU A 317 -0.88 -3.26 37.18
N LEU A 318 -0.48 -2.79 38.36
CA LEU A 318 0.86 -3.04 38.89
C LEU A 318 1.09 -4.51 39.26
N ALA A 319 0.07 -5.22 39.75
CA ALA A 319 0.18 -6.65 40.01
C ALA A 319 0.39 -7.44 38.70
N VAL A 320 -0.38 -7.10 37.66
CA VAL A 320 -0.21 -7.66 36.30
C VAL A 320 1.19 -7.38 35.76
N ALA A 321 1.71 -6.16 35.94
CA ALA A 321 3.08 -5.83 35.52
C ALA A 321 4.18 -6.59 36.29
N GLU A 322 3.91 -7.04 37.52
CA GLU A 322 4.86 -7.86 38.30
C GLU A 322 4.85 -9.32 37.85
N GLU A 323 3.70 -9.85 37.43
CA GLU A 323 3.61 -11.17 36.79
C GLU A 323 4.40 -11.19 35.47
N LEU A 324 4.44 -10.05 34.76
CA LEU A 324 5.19 -9.84 33.51
C LEU A 324 6.64 -9.34 33.70
N ARG A 325 7.25 -9.54 34.87
CA ARG A 325 8.60 -9.01 35.16
C ARG A 325 9.75 -9.62 34.36
N ASP A 326 9.50 -10.71 33.63
CA ASP A 326 10.50 -11.34 32.77
C ASP A 326 10.93 -10.37 31.65
N GLU A 327 12.21 -10.39 31.26
CA GLU A 327 12.75 -9.43 30.30
C GLU A 327 12.07 -9.54 28.92
N ARG A 328 11.57 -10.73 28.56
CA ARG A 328 10.84 -10.97 27.32
C ARG A 328 9.47 -10.27 27.28
N PHE A 329 8.92 -9.93 28.44
CA PHE A 329 7.64 -9.23 28.59
C PHE A 329 7.79 -7.79 29.07
N ALA A 330 8.97 -7.19 28.90
CA ALA A 330 9.24 -5.85 29.38
C ALA A 330 8.34 -4.78 28.75
N VAL A 331 7.93 -4.96 27.48
CA VAL A 331 6.99 -4.06 26.78
C VAL A 331 5.61 -4.07 27.45
N PRO A 332 4.85 -5.19 27.53
CA PRO A 332 3.55 -5.22 28.18
C PRO A 332 3.60 -4.82 29.65
N ALA A 333 4.67 -5.19 30.37
CA ALA A 333 4.85 -4.81 31.76
C ALA A 333 4.98 -3.29 31.94
N ASP A 334 5.72 -2.62 31.06
CA ASP A 334 5.84 -1.17 31.08
C ASP A 334 4.55 -0.46 30.67
N VAL A 335 3.81 -0.97 29.68
CA VAL A 335 2.49 -0.43 29.31
C VAL A 335 1.54 -0.47 30.52
N CYS A 336 1.49 -1.59 31.25
CA CYS A 336 0.69 -1.70 32.47
C CYS A 336 1.13 -0.69 33.54
N ARG A 337 2.44 -0.53 33.77
CA ARG A 337 2.98 0.46 34.72
C ARG A 337 2.62 1.88 34.33
N LEU A 338 2.77 2.24 33.05
CA LEU A 338 2.46 3.58 32.55
C LEU A 338 0.95 3.87 32.62
N CYS A 339 0.10 2.90 32.31
CA CYS A 339 -1.34 3.01 32.53
C CYS A 339 -1.68 3.19 34.02
N ALA A 340 -1.02 2.47 34.93
CA ALA A 340 -1.20 2.66 36.37
C ALA A 340 -0.80 4.07 36.83
N VAL A 341 0.30 4.62 36.29
CA VAL A 341 0.71 6.01 36.56
C VAL A 341 -0.39 7.00 36.16
N LEU A 342 -0.97 6.84 34.97
CA LEU A 342 -2.07 7.68 34.48
C LEU A 342 -3.30 7.55 35.37
N ARG A 343 -3.68 6.34 35.80
CA ARG A 343 -4.79 6.10 36.73
C ARG A 343 -4.60 6.77 38.10
N TYR A 344 -3.40 6.70 38.68
CA TYR A 344 -3.10 7.44 39.92
C TYR A 344 -3.26 8.95 39.70
N ALA A 345 -2.78 9.47 38.56
CA ALA A 345 -2.87 10.88 38.23
C ALA A 345 -4.33 11.35 38.05
N GLU A 346 -5.17 10.57 37.35
CA GLU A 346 -6.61 10.81 37.19
C GLU A 346 -7.33 10.92 38.55
N ARG A 347 -6.90 10.14 39.54
CA ARG A 347 -7.44 10.13 40.91
C ARG A 347 -6.87 11.22 41.81
N GLY A 348 -5.84 11.94 41.37
CA GLY A 348 -5.10 12.88 42.20
C GLY A 348 -4.32 12.20 43.34
N GLU A 349 -3.98 10.93 43.16
CA GLU A 349 -3.24 10.13 44.12
C GLU A 349 -1.72 10.18 43.85
N ALA A 350 -0.93 9.89 44.87
CA ALA A 350 0.53 9.91 44.74
C ALA A 350 1.02 8.61 44.09
N VAL A 351 1.66 8.73 42.92
CA VAL A 351 2.25 7.61 42.20
C VAL A 351 3.37 6.95 43.03
N PRO A 352 3.32 5.65 43.34
CA PRO A 352 4.34 4.94 44.13
C PRO A 352 5.75 5.05 43.53
N ARG A 353 6.77 5.19 44.39
CA ARG A 353 8.19 5.27 43.95
C ARG A 353 8.74 3.95 43.40
N SER A 354 8.15 2.81 43.77
CA SER A 354 8.55 1.50 43.25
C SER A 354 8.38 1.39 41.73
N ILE A 355 7.51 2.21 41.13
CA ILE A 355 7.33 2.26 39.68
C ILE A 355 8.58 2.80 38.98
N ASP A 356 9.29 3.76 39.58
CA ASP A 356 10.49 4.39 38.98
C ASP A 356 11.59 3.36 38.75
N GLU A 357 11.75 2.43 39.71
CA GLU A 357 12.77 1.38 39.65
C GLU A 357 12.40 0.29 38.64
N ALA A 358 11.10 0.02 38.45
CA ALA A 358 10.58 -1.04 37.60
C ALA A 358 10.38 -0.63 36.13
N LEU A 359 10.19 0.66 35.83
CA LEU A 359 9.99 1.14 34.45
C LEU A 359 11.27 0.99 33.62
N THR A 360 11.20 0.17 32.57
CA THR A 360 12.31 0.00 31.61
C THR A 360 12.20 0.96 30.41
N LEU A 361 11.02 1.56 30.22
CA LEU A 361 10.63 2.39 29.07
C LEU A 361 10.65 1.66 27.73
N ARG A 362 10.55 0.33 27.74
CA ARG A 362 10.37 -0.50 26.52
C ARG A 362 8.92 -0.48 26.02
N GLY A 363 7.95 -0.21 26.89
CA GLY A 363 6.54 0.04 26.53
C GLY A 363 6.30 1.37 25.80
N LEU A 364 7.35 2.03 25.35
CA LEU A 364 7.34 3.24 24.52
C LEU A 364 8.16 2.86 23.30
N ALA A 365 7.50 2.41 22.23
CA ALA A 365 8.18 1.96 21.04
C ALA A 365 8.99 3.12 20.46
N VAL A 366 10.13 2.75 19.91
CA VAL A 366 10.92 3.56 18.98
C VAL A 366 10.93 2.69 17.71
N GLY A 367 9.84 2.79 16.94
CA GLY A 367 9.48 2.10 15.69
C GLY A 367 8.05 2.56 15.33
N SER A 368 7.55 2.75 14.11
CA SER A 368 8.05 2.74 12.72
C SER A 368 7.69 4.12 12.11
N ALA A 369 8.60 4.77 11.41
CA ALA A 369 8.49 6.08 10.77
C ALA A 369 8.33 7.34 11.68
N PRO A 370 8.97 8.48 11.34
CA PRO A 370 8.79 9.77 12.04
C PRO A 370 7.38 10.36 11.96
N GLU A 371 6.58 9.88 11.01
CA GLU A 371 5.34 10.48 10.53
C GLU A 371 4.14 9.98 11.37
N GLU A 372 4.00 8.66 11.59
CA GLU A 372 2.95 8.06 12.45
C GLU A 372 3.06 8.44 13.94
N GLY A 373 4.19 9.03 14.35
CA GLY A 373 4.45 9.47 15.71
C GLY A 373 4.55 8.31 16.69
N ALA A 374 5.78 7.84 16.96
CA ALA A 374 6.12 6.75 17.89
C ALA A 374 4.95 6.24 18.76
N ALA A 375 4.41 5.07 18.42
CA ALA A 375 3.25 4.52 19.12
C ALA A 375 3.45 4.46 20.63
N GLY A 376 2.40 4.80 21.37
CA GLY A 376 2.42 4.94 22.82
C GLY A 376 3.14 6.18 23.32
N ARG A 377 3.83 6.98 22.49
CA ARG A 377 4.60 8.16 22.94
C ARG A 377 3.71 9.20 23.59
N ALA A 378 2.56 9.53 23.02
CA ALA A 378 1.68 10.55 23.60
C ALA A 378 1.26 10.17 25.03
N ARG A 379 0.83 8.93 25.23
CA ARG A 379 0.43 8.37 26.53
C ARG A 379 1.59 8.17 27.49
N GLY A 380 2.72 7.72 26.98
CA GLY A 380 3.98 7.65 27.71
C GLY A 380 4.43 8.99 28.24
N MET A 381 4.40 10.03 27.41
CA MET A 381 4.77 11.40 27.78
C MET A 381 3.80 11.98 28.81
N GLU A 382 2.51 11.69 28.69
CA GLU A 382 1.50 12.03 29.71
C GLU A 382 1.82 11.34 31.05
N ALA A 383 2.14 10.04 31.04
CA ALA A 383 2.50 9.27 32.23
C ALA A 383 3.80 9.80 32.87
N LEU A 384 4.83 10.06 32.08
CA LEU A 384 6.09 10.65 32.56
C LEU A 384 5.84 12.02 33.22
N ARG A 385 5.05 12.90 32.60
CA ARG A 385 4.69 14.20 33.22
C ARG A 385 3.99 14.01 34.56
N ALA A 386 3.15 12.99 34.71
CA ALA A 386 2.48 12.67 35.97
C ALA A 386 3.43 12.18 37.09
N LEU A 387 4.58 11.59 36.76
CA LEU A 387 5.63 11.29 37.75
C LEU A 387 6.27 12.56 38.33
N GLY A 388 6.28 13.65 37.56
CA GLY A 388 6.93 14.91 37.90
C GLY A 388 8.41 14.95 37.52
N THR A 389 8.89 16.17 37.23
CA THR A 389 10.20 16.41 36.60
C THR A 389 11.38 15.76 37.32
N GLU A 390 11.47 15.83 38.64
CA GLU A 390 12.61 15.27 39.40
C GLU A 390 12.72 13.75 39.22
N ARG A 391 11.58 13.04 39.25
CA ARG A 391 11.53 11.57 39.09
C ARG A 391 11.85 11.17 37.66
N VAL A 392 11.28 11.87 36.67
CA VAL A 392 11.57 11.62 35.25
C VAL A 392 13.04 11.85 34.94
N VAL A 393 13.65 12.95 35.42
CA VAL A 393 15.08 13.20 35.20
C VAL A 393 15.95 12.10 35.81
N ALA A 394 15.62 11.62 37.02
CA ALA A 394 16.33 10.52 37.65
C ALA A 394 16.17 9.21 36.86
N LEU A 395 14.95 8.90 36.39
CA LEU A 395 14.64 7.73 35.57
C LEU A 395 15.40 7.76 34.24
N LEU A 396 15.28 8.84 33.47
CA LEU A 396 15.95 8.98 32.17
C LEU A 396 17.47 8.89 32.33
N ARG A 397 18.05 9.52 33.36
CA ARG A 397 19.49 9.41 33.64
C ARG A 397 19.88 7.97 33.98
N SER A 398 19.09 7.28 34.78
CA SER A 398 19.34 5.86 35.10
C SER A 398 19.30 4.97 33.85
N ARG A 399 18.40 5.24 32.90
CA ARG A 399 18.26 4.48 31.65
C ARG A 399 19.39 4.78 30.66
N LEU A 400 19.77 6.05 30.53
CA LEU A 400 20.97 6.45 29.81
C LEU A 400 22.23 5.75 30.34
N ASP A 401 22.29 5.48 31.65
CA ASP A 401 23.45 4.86 32.29
C ASP A 401 23.39 3.31 32.34
N ALA A 402 22.26 2.69 31.98
CA ALA A 402 22.03 1.26 32.14
C ALA A 402 22.63 0.42 30.99
N SER A 403 22.19 0.69 29.76
CA SER A 403 22.65 -0.01 28.56
C SER A 403 22.57 0.92 27.34
N LEU A 404 23.26 0.56 26.25
CA LEU A 404 23.16 1.35 25.01
C LEU A 404 21.75 1.28 24.42
N GLY A 405 21.11 0.10 24.42
CA GLY A 405 19.74 -0.05 23.94
C GLY A 405 18.75 0.78 24.75
N ASP A 406 18.88 0.83 26.08
CA ASP A 406 18.04 1.70 26.91
C ASP A 406 18.35 3.18 26.67
N ALA A 407 19.62 3.54 26.46
CA ALA A 407 20.00 4.91 26.15
C ALA A 407 19.40 5.41 24.82
N VAL A 408 19.38 4.54 23.80
CA VAL A 408 18.73 4.77 22.50
C VAL A 408 17.23 4.98 22.67
N ARG A 409 16.54 4.09 23.40
CA ARG A 409 15.09 4.15 23.62
C ARG A 409 14.62 5.41 24.33
N VAL A 410 15.44 6.00 25.21
CA VAL A 410 15.04 7.20 25.95
C VAL A 410 15.31 8.51 25.24
N LEU A 411 15.98 8.51 24.08
CA LEU A 411 16.25 9.73 23.31
C LEU A 411 14.99 10.53 22.94
N PRO A 412 13.92 9.91 22.42
CA PRO A 412 12.65 10.61 22.14
C PRO A 412 12.05 11.28 23.39
N LEU A 413 12.31 10.70 24.56
CA LEU A 413 11.72 11.08 25.83
C LEU A 413 12.47 12.20 26.53
N LEU A 414 13.65 12.59 26.04
CA LEU A 414 14.39 13.73 26.59
C LEU A 414 13.59 15.04 26.48
N SER A 415 12.73 15.16 25.46
CA SER A 415 11.77 16.25 25.29
C SER A 415 10.74 16.37 26.43
N ALA A 416 10.58 15.34 27.26
CA ALA A 416 9.62 15.33 28.37
C ALA A 416 10.03 16.28 29.50
N VAL A 417 11.31 16.63 29.59
CA VAL A 417 11.88 17.40 30.69
C VAL A 417 12.93 18.40 30.21
N ASP A 418 12.84 19.61 30.75
CA ASP A 418 13.86 20.65 30.53
C ASP A 418 15.01 20.47 31.53
N ASP A 419 15.82 19.40 31.37
CA ASP A 419 17.06 19.18 32.13
C ASP A 419 18.29 19.34 31.22
N PRO A 420 19.11 20.39 31.42
CA PRO A 420 20.26 20.66 30.56
C PRO A 420 21.39 19.62 30.70
N GLY A 421 21.31 18.70 31.66
CA GLY A 421 22.30 17.65 31.87
C GLY A 421 21.99 16.33 31.14
N LEU A 422 20.73 16.07 30.75
CA LEU A 422 20.35 14.83 30.10
C LEU A 422 20.88 14.73 28.67
N LEU A 423 20.73 15.79 27.87
CA LEU A 423 21.19 15.80 26.48
C LEU A 423 22.71 15.57 26.35
N PRO A 424 23.59 16.32 27.05
CA PRO A 424 25.02 16.06 27.02
C PRO A 424 25.36 14.62 27.43
N ARG A 425 24.64 14.07 28.42
CA ARG A 425 24.86 12.69 28.86
C ARG A 425 24.42 11.68 27.80
N ALA A 426 23.29 11.93 27.14
CA ALA A 426 22.79 11.06 26.09
C ALA A 426 23.73 11.03 24.88
N LEU A 427 24.20 12.19 24.43
CA LEU A 427 25.22 12.31 23.39
C LEU A 427 26.54 11.63 23.81
N GLU A 428 26.92 11.72 25.09
CA GLU A 428 28.09 11.01 25.60
C GLU A 428 27.94 9.48 25.55
N VAL A 429 26.78 8.94 25.94
CA VAL A 429 26.53 7.49 25.97
C VAL A 429 26.38 6.94 24.55
N VAL A 430 25.48 7.54 23.76
CA VAL A 430 25.18 7.13 22.39
C VAL A 430 26.38 7.38 21.49
N GLY A 431 27.04 8.54 21.62
CA GLY A 431 28.19 8.89 20.80
C GLY A 431 29.42 8.00 21.00
N ARG A 432 29.61 7.43 22.21
CA ARG A 432 30.70 6.46 22.45
C ARG A 432 30.55 5.17 21.65
N ASN A 433 29.34 4.81 21.23
CA ASN A 433 29.08 3.61 20.46
C ASN A 433 27.94 3.82 19.44
N LEU A 434 28.04 4.87 18.64
CA LEU A 434 26.96 5.28 17.72
C LEU A 434 26.63 4.19 16.70
N ALA A 435 27.64 3.45 16.23
CA ALA A 435 27.46 2.28 15.39
C ALA A 435 26.46 1.27 15.99
N ALA A 436 26.71 0.83 17.22
CA ALA A 436 25.80 -0.09 17.89
C ALA A 436 24.49 0.58 18.30
N ALA A 437 24.45 1.90 18.46
CA ALA A 437 23.21 2.62 18.74
C ALA A 437 22.27 2.61 17.53
N LEU A 438 22.82 2.81 16.33
CA LEU A 438 22.08 2.71 15.07
C LEU A 438 21.60 1.27 14.81
N GLU A 439 22.47 0.28 15.05
CA GLU A 439 22.09 -1.15 14.97
C GLU A 439 20.98 -1.54 15.96
N GLN A 440 20.78 -0.78 17.05
CA GLN A 440 19.77 -1.05 18.08
C GLN A 440 18.45 -0.33 17.86
N ALA A 441 18.39 0.61 16.92
CA ALA A 441 17.26 1.49 16.74
C ALA A 441 16.46 1.20 15.47
N ASP A 442 16.60 -0.03 14.93
CA ASP A 442 16.10 -0.43 13.62
C ASP A 442 16.36 0.65 12.55
N ASP A 443 17.64 0.78 12.19
CA ASP A 443 18.33 1.55 11.13
C ASP A 443 17.89 2.99 10.75
N ASP A 444 16.60 3.38 10.83
CA ASP A 444 16.06 4.59 10.18
C ASP A 444 15.58 5.69 11.16
N GLU A 445 15.29 5.38 12.42
CA GLU A 445 14.50 6.31 13.25
C GLU A 445 15.28 7.15 14.27
N LEU A 446 16.27 6.53 14.92
CA LEU A 446 17.04 7.17 15.97
C LEU A 446 17.50 8.57 15.61
N PRO A 447 18.03 8.80 14.40
CA PRO A 447 18.65 10.07 14.13
C PRO A 447 17.65 11.19 13.86
N ILE A 448 16.47 10.85 13.33
CA ILE A 448 15.38 11.80 13.08
C ILE A 448 14.81 12.29 14.40
N VAL A 449 14.55 11.35 15.33
CA VAL A 449 14.00 11.67 16.64
C VAL A 449 15.01 12.40 17.52
N VAL A 450 16.27 11.94 17.54
CA VAL A 450 17.37 12.64 18.22
C VAL A 450 17.48 14.07 17.71
N TRP A 451 17.36 14.29 16.41
CA TRP A 451 17.59 15.62 15.88
C TRP A 451 16.38 16.57 16.01
N ARG A 452 15.15 16.07 15.76
CA ARG A 452 13.92 16.88 15.83
C ARG A 452 13.77 17.51 17.21
N GLU A 453 14.03 16.71 18.24
CA GLU A 453 13.81 17.10 19.64
C GLU A 453 15.01 17.82 20.28
N LEU A 454 16.24 17.57 19.82
CA LEU A 454 17.46 18.06 20.49
C LEU A 454 18.15 19.23 19.75
N GLY A 455 17.72 19.55 18.53
CA GLY A 455 18.11 20.76 17.82
C GLY A 455 19.54 20.77 17.28
N ARG A 456 20.08 21.99 17.04
CA ARG A 456 21.36 22.18 16.34
C ARG A 456 22.54 21.47 17.02
N GLU A 457 22.58 21.41 18.36
CA GLU A 457 23.70 20.78 19.08
C GLU A 457 23.81 19.28 18.79
N ALA A 458 22.68 18.58 18.66
CA ALA A 458 22.67 17.17 18.28
C ALA A 458 23.14 16.96 16.85
N LEU A 459 22.76 17.86 15.92
CA LEU A 459 23.26 17.81 14.54
C LEU A 459 24.78 17.89 14.47
N GLU A 460 25.37 18.83 15.21
CA GLU A 460 26.82 18.99 15.29
C GLU A 460 27.50 17.76 15.89
N GLY A 461 26.84 17.12 16.88
CA GLY A 461 27.29 15.86 17.45
C GLY A 461 27.31 14.74 16.43
N LEU A 462 26.22 14.54 15.68
CA LEU A 462 26.12 13.56 14.60
C LEU A 462 27.20 13.78 13.55
N VAL A 463 27.41 15.04 13.16
CA VAL A 463 28.46 15.43 12.22
C VAL A 463 29.86 15.10 12.73
N ALA A 464 30.16 15.43 13.99
CA ALA A 464 31.46 15.16 14.57
C ALA A 464 31.77 13.66 14.57
N ILE A 465 30.75 12.83 14.82
CA ILE A 465 30.89 11.37 14.83
C ILE A 465 31.02 10.84 13.40
N PHE A 466 30.24 11.37 12.45
CA PHE A 466 30.40 11.07 11.03
C PHE A 466 31.84 11.36 10.57
N ASP A 467 32.38 12.53 10.92
CA ASP A 467 33.75 12.91 10.60
C ASP A 467 34.80 12.01 11.27
N GLU A 468 34.60 11.60 12.53
CA GLU A 468 35.49 10.68 13.25
C GLU A 468 35.51 9.28 12.62
N LEU A 469 34.34 8.76 12.24
CA LEU A 469 34.19 7.47 11.58
C LEU A 469 34.79 7.49 10.17
N GLY A 470 34.58 8.59 9.42
CA GLY A 470 35.15 8.77 8.08
C GLY A 470 36.68 9.00 8.07
N ALA A 471 37.22 9.63 9.12
CA ALA A 471 38.65 9.90 9.23
C ALA A 471 39.49 8.68 9.63
N SER A 472 38.86 7.63 10.19
CA SER A 472 39.55 6.40 10.60
C SER A 472 39.97 5.60 9.36
N PRO A 473 41.28 5.60 8.97
CA PRO A 473 41.71 4.87 7.79
C PRO A 473 41.42 3.38 7.99
N PRO A 474 40.93 2.66 6.96
CA PRO A 474 40.75 1.21 7.07
C PRO A 474 42.10 0.62 7.46
N SER A 475 42.19 0.04 8.66
CA SER A 475 43.47 -0.34 9.28
C SER A 475 44.32 -1.15 8.28
N ALA A 476 45.36 -0.52 7.73
CA ALA A 476 46.15 -1.11 6.64
C ALA A 476 47.10 -2.22 7.11
N ASP A 477 47.20 -2.45 8.42
CA ASP A 477 48.16 -3.38 9.00
C ASP A 477 47.47 -4.40 9.88
N GLU A 478 47.44 -5.63 9.39
CA GLU A 478 48.04 -6.77 10.09
C GLU A 478 48.15 -7.91 9.09
N GLY A 479 49.37 -8.13 8.58
CA GLY A 479 49.72 -9.18 7.62
C GLY A 479 49.67 -10.60 8.19
N GLY A 480 48.69 -10.91 9.06
CA GLY A 480 48.43 -12.24 9.57
C GLY A 480 47.54 -13.03 8.61
N LYS A 481 48.08 -14.10 8.04
CA LYS A 481 47.38 -15.04 7.15
C LYS A 481 46.32 -15.84 7.91
N GLY A 482 45.16 -15.26 8.20
CA GLY A 482 43.95 -15.95 8.65
C GLY A 482 42.80 -15.67 7.67
N LYS A 483 42.43 -16.65 6.84
CA LYS A 483 41.72 -16.41 5.57
C LYS A 483 40.18 -16.42 5.61
N ARG A 484 39.51 -16.42 6.77
CA ARG A 484 38.04 -16.58 6.83
C ARG A 484 37.21 -15.53 7.60
N GLY A 485 37.78 -14.59 8.34
CA GLY A 485 36.99 -13.65 9.17
C GLY A 485 36.92 -12.17 8.75
N ARG A 486 37.59 -11.73 7.67
CA ARG A 486 37.91 -10.30 7.46
C ARG A 486 36.96 -9.52 6.54
N LYS A 487 35.97 -10.16 5.89
CA LYS A 487 35.05 -9.46 4.97
C LYS A 487 33.94 -8.64 5.68
N GLY A 488 33.64 -8.89 6.95
CA GLY A 488 32.50 -8.25 7.64
C GLY A 488 32.74 -6.80 8.10
N LYS A 489 33.91 -6.48 8.66
CA LYS A 489 34.13 -5.18 9.36
C LYS A 489 33.99 -3.95 8.46
N GLY A 490 34.44 -4.02 7.20
CA GLY A 490 34.35 -2.90 6.27
C GLY A 490 32.96 -2.68 5.67
N LYS A 491 32.03 -3.64 5.83
CA LYS A 491 30.62 -3.48 5.44
C LYS A 491 29.84 -2.75 6.53
N ALA A 492 30.05 -3.13 7.80
CA ALA A 492 29.42 -2.47 8.96
C ALA A 492 29.77 -0.97 9.05
N THR A 493 31.05 -0.60 8.90
CA THR A 493 31.43 0.83 8.92
C THR A 493 30.77 1.64 7.81
N ARG A 494 30.55 1.05 6.63
CA ARG A 494 29.87 1.75 5.52
C ARG A 494 28.39 1.92 5.81
N LYS A 495 27.70 0.85 6.19
CA LYS A 495 26.30 0.91 6.62
C LYS A 495 26.08 1.98 7.70
N ASN A 496 26.97 2.04 8.70
CA ASN A 496 26.86 3.03 9.78
C ASN A 496 27.10 4.46 9.29
N LEU A 497 28.01 4.68 8.33
CA LEU A 497 28.21 6.00 7.72
C LEU A 497 27.00 6.41 6.89
N SER A 498 26.36 5.46 6.19
CA SER A 498 25.16 5.67 5.38
C SER A 498 23.94 6.03 6.24
N ALA A 499 23.70 5.28 7.31
CA ALA A 499 22.66 5.60 8.30
C ALA A 499 22.90 6.98 8.95
N LEU A 500 24.16 7.32 9.28
CA LEU A 500 24.50 8.67 9.78
C LEU A 500 24.39 9.76 8.73
N TRP A 501 24.51 9.42 7.46
CA TRP A 501 24.28 10.38 6.39
C TRP A 501 22.80 10.67 6.26
N LEU A 502 21.97 9.62 6.19
CA LEU A 502 20.52 9.72 6.11
C LEU A 502 19.97 10.53 7.29
N ALA A 503 20.41 10.17 8.49
CA ALA A 503 20.20 10.92 9.72
C ALA A 503 20.38 12.44 9.59
N ILE A 504 21.55 12.83 9.06
CA ILE A 504 21.91 14.23 8.90
C ILE A 504 21.02 14.85 7.82
N LEU A 505 20.72 14.13 6.73
CA LEU A 505 19.85 14.65 5.68
C LEU A 505 18.41 14.90 6.17
N GLU A 506 17.81 13.98 6.91
CA GLU A 506 16.46 14.15 7.48
C GLU A 506 16.40 15.26 8.53
N ALA A 507 17.54 15.53 9.17
CA ALA A 507 17.69 16.61 10.11
C ALA A 507 17.74 18.00 9.45
N LEU A 508 18.32 18.13 8.25
CA LEU A 508 18.60 19.44 7.66
C LEU A 508 17.35 20.26 7.25
N PRO A 509 16.20 19.69 6.82
CA PRO A 509 14.98 20.45 6.53
C PRO A 509 14.52 21.34 7.67
N ALA A 510 14.46 20.83 8.91
CA ALA A 510 14.02 21.67 10.01
C ALA A 510 15.13 22.60 10.53
N GLU A 511 16.42 22.31 10.28
CA GLU A 511 17.50 23.30 10.49
C GLU A 511 17.32 24.47 9.52
N LEU A 512 16.98 24.18 8.27
CA LEU A 512 16.65 25.16 7.25
C LEU A 512 15.44 26.01 7.69
N GLU A 513 14.40 25.41 8.26
CA GLU A 513 13.25 26.15 8.80
C GLU A 513 13.62 27.03 10.00
N ARG A 514 14.33 26.49 10.99
CA ARG A 514 14.78 27.26 12.19
C ARG A 514 15.70 28.41 11.83
N SER A 515 16.50 28.26 10.78
CA SER A 515 17.40 29.30 10.27
C SER A 515 16.70 30.32 9.35
N GLY A 516 15.38 30.19 9.13
CA GLY A 516 14.61 31.11 8.30
C GLY A 516 14.87 30.93 6.80
N GLY A 517 15.15 29.71 6.37
CA GLY A 517 15.41 29.34 4.97
C GLY A 517 16.89 29.46 4.55
N GLU A 518 17.82 29.65 5.49
CA GLU A 518 19.25 29.78 5.22
C GLU A 518 20.08 28.66 5.88
N LEU A 519 20.33 27.59 5.13
CA LEU A 519 21.24 26.54 5.57
C LEU A 519 22.71 27.01 5.50
N ASP A 520 23.57 26.68 6.45
CA ASP A 520 25.02 26.99 6.34
C ASP A 520 25.67 26.22 5.16
N GLU A 521 26.60 26.82 4.41
CA GLU A 521 27.28 26.18 3.26
C GLU A 521 28.09 24.93 3.68
N ARG A 522 28.48 24.79 4.95
CA ARG A 522 29.15 23.56 5.43
C ARG A 522 28.31 22.30 5.30
N TRP A 523 26.98 22.43 5.24
CA TRP A 523 26.05 21.32 5.06
C TRP A 523 26.01 20.80 3.63
N ASP A 524 26.53 21.58 2.66
CA ASP A 524 26.57 21.22 1.24
C ASP A 524 27.33 19.91 0.97
N ARG A 525 28.25 19.51 1.86
CA ARG A 525 28.97 18.25 1.73
C ARG A 525 28.09 17.00 1.89
N PHE A 526 26.96 17.11 2.61
CA PHE A 526 26.00 16.02 2.75
C PHE A 526 25.01 15.97 1.58
N LEU A 527 24.93 17.05 0.81
CA LEU A 527 24.18 17.13 -0.44
C LEU A 527 25.00 16.70 -1.66
N ALA A 528 26.28 16.40 -1.47
CA ALA A 528 27.15 15.90 -2.53
C ALA A 528 26.73 14.47 -2.92
N LEU A 529 26.49 14.24 -4.21
CA LEU A 529 25.93 12.99 -4.73
C LEU A 529 26.97 11.86 -4.79
N ASP A 530 28.26 12.22 -4.74
CA ASP A 530 29.40 11.31 -4.81
C ASP A 530 30.01 10.95 -3.46
N GLY A 531 29.59 11.62 -2.38
CA GLY A 531 30.21 11.47 -1.09
C GLY A 531 29.85 10.15 -0.38
N HIS A 532 28.85 9.44 -0.90
CA HIS A 532 28.28 8.27 -0.25
C HIS A 532 29.17 7.03 -0.37
N PRO A 533 29.50 6.34 0.74
CA PRO A 533 30.33 5.13 0.72
C PRO A 533 29.57 3.82 0.45
N GLY A 534 28.24 3.83 0.26
CA GLY A 534 27.40 2.64 0.09
C GLY A 534 27.12 2.22 -1.36
N ASP A 535 26.34 1.15 -1.52
CA ASP A 535 25.92 0.60 -2.81
C ASP A 535 24.85 1.48 -3.47
N ASP A 536 24.62 1.31 -4.77
CA ASP A 536 23.64 2.11 -5.52
C ASP A 536 22.20 1.91 -5.00
N ASP A 537 21.87 0.70 -4.51
CA ASP A 537 20.55 0.36 -3.95
C ASP A 537 20.21 1.22 -2.71
N GLU A 538 21.18 1.48 -1.83
CA GLU A 538 21.00 2.28 -0.62
C GLU A 538 20.82 3.77 -0.94
N TRP A 539 21.46 4.23 -2.01
CA TRP A 539 21.22 5.57 -2.54
C TRP A 539 19.81 5.69 -3.12
N GLU A 540 19.35 4.68 -3.86
CA GLU A 540 18.04 4.65 -4.50
C GLU A 540 16.88 4.63 -3.50
N GLY A 541 16.95 3.73 -2.51
CA GLY A 541 15.87 3.53 -1.53
C GLY A 541 15.73 4.66 -0.51
N SER A 542 16.84 5.19 0.02
CA SER A 542 16.78 6.03 1.23
C SER A 542 17.38 7.42 1.04
N LEU A 543 18.63 7.51 0.56
CA LEU A 543 19.37 8.78 0.57
C LEU A 543 18.96 9.73 -0.56
N GLY A 544 18.73 9.22 -1.77
CA GLY A 544 18.30 9.99 -2.93
C GLY A 544 17.00 10.77 -2.65
N PRO A 545 15.94 10.11 -2.12
CA PRO A 545 14.74 10.79 -1.65
C PRO A 545 15.02 11.90 -0.62
N ALA A 546 15.82 11.62 0.41
CA ALA A 546 16.17 12.58 1.46
C ALA A 546 16.92 13.82 0.93
N VAL A 547 17.94 13.61 0.07
CA VAL A 547 18.67 14.69 -0.62
C VAL A 547 17.70 15.52 -1.45
N ARG A 548 16.75 14.87 -2.14
CA ARG A 548 15.79 15.58 -3.00
C ARG A 548 14.85 16.46 -2.19
N ARG A 549 14.27 15.95 -1.10
CA ARG A 549 13.43 16.73 -0.17
C ARG A 549 14.15 18.00 0.25
N LEU A 550 15.41 17.88 0.68
CA LEU A 550 16.20 19.02 1.10
C LEU A 550 16.54 19.97 -0.04
N MET A 551 16.95 19.44 -1.21
CA MET A 551 17.30 20.25 -2.38
C MET A 551 16.13 21.13 -2.81
N VAL A 552 14.90 20.61 -2.86
CA VAL A 552 13.70 21.38 -3.23
C VAL A 552 13.53 22.64 -2.38
N LYS A 553 13.80 22.55 -1.07
CA LYS A 553 13.69 23.69 -0.13
C LYS A 553 14.83 24.72 -0.28
N LEU A 554 15.94 24.41 -0.96
CA LEU A 554 17.06 25.35 -1.16
C LEU A 554 16.80 26.35 -2.29
N PRO A 555 17.33 27.60 -2.23
CA PRO A 555 17.24 28.55 -3.33
C PRO A 555 17.87 28.01 -4.64
N GLU A 556 17.26 28.29 -5.79
CA GLU A 556 17.73 27.85 -7.11
C GLU A 556 19.22 28.11 -7.37
N PRO A 557 19.79 29.30 -7.05
CA PRO A 557 21.21 29.54 -7.26
C PRO A 557 22.11 28.57 -6.47
N ARG A 558 21.68 28.14 -5.28
CA ARG A 558 22.43 27.18 -4.47
C ARG A 558 22.31 25.77 -5.02
N ARG A 559 21.09 25.33 -5.40
CA ARG A 559 20.87 24.04 -6.07
C ARG A 559 21.73 23.91 -7.33
N ALA A 560 21.75 24.96 -8.17
CA ALA A 560 22.56 25.00 -9.38
C ALA A 560 24.07 24.87 -9.07
N ARG A 561 24.58 25.58 -8.06
CA ARG A 561 25.98 25.45 -7.63
C ARG A 561 26.33 24.05 -7.14
N LEU A 562 25.45 23.41 -6.36
CA LEU A 562 25.63 22.04 -5.88
C LEU A 562 25.73 21.07 -7.04
N LEU A 563 24.74 21.07 -7.93
CA LEU A 563 24.72 20.17 -9.09
C LEU A 563 25.88 20.46 -10.06
N GLU A 564 26.28 21.73 -10.22
CA GLU A 564 27.44 22.08 -11.05
C GLU A 564 28.75 21.54 -10.46
N ALA A 565 28.92 21.59 -9.13
CA ALA A 565 30.08 21.01 -8.47
C ALA A 565 30.17 19.48 -8.67
N GLU A 566 29.04 18.77 -8.58
CA GLU A 566 28.96 17.34 -8.88
C GLU A 566 29.32 17.04 -10.33
N LEU A 567 28.75 17.82 -11.26
CA LEU A 567 29.08 17.72 -12.68
C LEU A 567 30.56 17.96 -12.95
N GLU A 568 31.19 18.92 -12.29
CA GLU A 568 32.60 19.23 -12.48
C GLU A 568 33.50 18.12 -11.96
N ARG A 569 33.11 17.49 -10.84
CA ARG A 569 33.85 16.40 -10.22
C ARG A 569 33.86 15.13 -11.08
N GLY A 570 32.71 14.75 -11.67
CA GLY A 570 32.57 13.55 -12.50
C GLY A 570 32.62 12.25 -11.70
N GLY A 571 32.91 11.12 -12.38
CA GLY A 571 32.98 9.80 -11.75
C GLY A 571 31.76 8.91 -12.04
N PRO A 572 31.69 7.71 -11.43
CA PRO A 572 30.58 6.77 -11.62
C PRO A 572 29.23 7.40 -11.21
N GLU A 573 29.23 8.23 -10.16
CA GLU A 573 28.01 8.84 -9.60
C GLU A 573 27.47 10.04 -10.38
N LEU A 574 28.13 10.41 -11.49
CA LEU A 574 27.68 11.50 -12.36
C LEU A 574 26.24 11.29 -12.85
N ALA A 575 25.83 10.04 -13.01
CA ALA A 575 24.49 9.71 -13.42
C ALA A 575 23.44 10.20 -12.40
N ARG A 576 23.76 10.23 -11.09
CA ARG A 576 22.83 10.66 -10.02
C ARG A 576 22.36 12.11 -10.21
N VAL A 577 23.14 12.97 -10.87
CA VAL A 577 22.72 14.34 -11.23
C VAL A 577 21.43 14.34 -12.06
N LEU A 578 21.19 13.30 -12.86
CA LEU A 578 19.97 13.16 -13.65
C LEU A 578 18.72 12.96 -12.78
N ALA A 579 18.84 12.40 -11.59
CA ALA A 579 17.72 12.25 -10.65
C ALA A 579 17.18 13.59 -10.13
N PHE A 580 17.96 14.68 -10.27
CA PHE A 580 17.63 16.03 -9.81
C PHE A 580 17.55 17.05 -10.95
N ALA A 581 17.50 16.58 -12.20
CA ALA A 581 17.57 17.48 -13.35
C ALA A 581 16.31 18.36 -13.52
N ASP A 582 15.18 17.98 -12.91
CA ASP A 582 13.98 18.82 -12.74
C ASP A 582 14.22 20.01 -11.80
N LEU A 583 15.17 19.90 -10.87
CA LEU A 583 15.55 20.97 -9.93
C LEU A 583 16.67 21.88 -10.46
N ALA A 584 17.25 21.53 -11.61
CA ALA A 584 18.39 22.19 -12.22
C ALA A 584 17.99 23.16 -13.35
N PRO A 585 18.71 24.29 -13.54
CA PRO A 585 18.47 25.14 -14.69
C PRO A 585 18.82 24.40 -16.00
N PRO A 586 18.11 24.63 -17.11
CA PRO A 586 18.26 23.82 -18.32
C PRO A 586 19.68 23.63 -18.87
N PRO A 587 20.57 24.65 -18.86
CA PRO A 587 21.94 24.48 -19.34
C PRO A 587 22.76 23.46 -18.54
N LEU A 588 22.41 23.22 -17.28
CA LEU A 588 23.18 22.37 -16.37
C LEU A 588 22.97 20.89 -16.70
N TRP A 589 21.73 20.45 -16.89
CA TRP A 589 21.49 19.05 -17.25
C TRP A 589 21.88 18.74 -18.70
N VAL A 590 21.86 19.72 -19.63
CA VAL A 590 22.43 19.51 -20.98
C VAL A 590 23.90 19.14 -20.87
N ARG A 591 24.65 19.89 -20.06
CA ARG A 591 26.06 19.58 -19.75
C ARG A 591 26.20 18.24 -19.03
N ALA A 592 25.25 17.87 -18.15
CA ALA A 592 25.22 16.56 -17.51
C ALA A 592 25.13 15.42 -18.52
N LEU A 593 24.15 15.48 -19.42
CA LEU A 593 23.98 14.49 -20.48
C LEU A 593 25.17 14.43 -21.42
N GLU A 594 25.71 15.58 -21.85
CA GLU A 594 26.92 15.64 -22.65
C GLU A 594 28.09 14.94 -21.97
N ARG A 595 28.24 15.14 -20.65
CA ARG A 595 29.34 14.55 -19.89
C ARG A 595 29.14 13.05 -19.64
N ILE A 596 27.93 12.59 -19.35
CA ILE A 596 27.60 11.16 -19.22
C ILE A 596 27.87 10.42 -20.53
N VAL A 597 27.50 11.04 -21.65
CA VAL A 597 27.78 10.55 -23.00
C VAL A 597 29.28 10.45 -23.27
N ASP A 598 30.04 11.48 -22.91
CA ASP A 598 31.46 11.61 -23.27
C ASP A 598 32.39 10.88 -22.28
N ASP A 599 31.95 10.55 -21.05
CA ASP A 599 32.77 9.92 -20.01
C ASP A 599 32.54 8.39 -19.95
N PRO A 600 33.50 7.55 -20.38
CA PRO A 600 33.34 6.09 -20.40
C PRO A 600 33.34 5.42 -19.02
N VAL A 601 33.63 6.16 -17.95
CA VAL A 601 33.72 5.63 -16.56
C VAL A 601 32.37 5.64 -15.85
N VAL A 602 31.39 6.39 -16.36
CA VAL A 602 30.03 6.42 -15.80
C VAL A 602 29.42 5.03 -15.91
N ARG A 603 29.28 4.38 -14.76
CA ARG A 603 28.54 3.14 -14.58
C ARG A 603 27.06 3.47 -14.57
N THR A 604 26.27 2.55 -15.09
CA THR A 604 24.82 2.72 -15.27
C THR A 604 24.16 1.38 -15.02
N ASP A 605 24.72 0.64 -14.08
CA ASP A 605 24.48 -0.78 -13.91
C ASP A 605 23.06 -0.92 -13.32
N GLY A 606 22.03 -0.88 -14.17
CA GLY A 606 20.71 -1.47 -13.96
C GLY A 606 19.72 -0.82 -12.98
N GLY A 607 20.05 0.26 -12.28
CA GLY A 607 19.13 0.84 -11.27
C GLY A 607 17.80 1.34 -11.84
N GLU A 608 16.69 0.99 -11.19
CA GLU A 608 15.33 1.46 -11.51
C GLU A 608 15.27 2.99 -11.51
N TRP A 609 16.14 3.66 -10.74
CA TRP A 609 16.21 5.11 -10.64
C TRP A 609 16.70 5.78 -11.93
N LEU A 610 17.55 5.15 -12.76
CA LEU A 610 17.93 5.73 -14.05
C LEU A 610 16.72 5.68 -14.98
N THR A 611 15.93 4.61 -14.91
CA THR A 611 14.65 4.49 -15.61
C THR A 611 13.63 5.49 -15.06
N ALA A 612 13.51 5.68 -13.75
CA ALA A 612 12.63 6.67 -13.13
C ALA A 612 13.05 8.10 -13.45
N ALA A 613 14.35 8.42 -13.33
CA ALA A 613 14.95 9.69 -13.72
C ALA A 613 14.78 9.92 -15.21
N ALA A 614 14.99 8.92 -16.05
CA ALA A 614 14.87 9.05 -17.49
C ALA A 614 13.40 9.04 -17.96
N LEU A 615 12.46 8.45 -17.22
CA LEU A 615 11.00 8.61 -17.36
C LEU A 615 10.55 10.02 -16.96
N ARG A 616 11.15 10.60 -15.91
CA ARG A 616 10.95 12.00 -15.50
C ARG A 616 11.57 12.97 -16.53
N LEU A 617 12.77 12.66 -17.03
CA LEU A 617 13.54 13.48 -17.96
C LEU A 617 13.07 13.37 -19.41
N GLY A 618 12.60 12.20 -19.85
CA GLY A 618 12.03 12.01 -21.19
C GLY A 618 10.92 13.01 -21.49
N ARG A 619 10.23 13.51 -20.45
CA ARG A 619 9.12 14.47 -20.49
C ARG A 619 9.57 15.94 -20.62
N VAL A 620 10.65 16.34 -19.96
CA VAL A 620 11.21 17.73 -20.00
C VAL A 620 12.21 17.89 -21.16
N LEU A 621 12.93 16.82 -21.49
CA LEU A 621 14.11 16.89 -22.34
C LEU A 621 13.84 16.45 -23.78
N HIS A 622 12.66 15.91 -24.13
CA HIS A 622 12.38 15.34 -25.45
C HIS A 622 12.86 16.21 -26.63
N PRO A 623 12.64 17.55 -26.68
CA PRO A 623 13.12 18.37 -27.79
C PRO A 623 14.65 18.43 -27.87
N VAL A 624 15.33 18.51 -26.72
CA VAL A 624 16.78 18.69 -26.63
C VAL A 624 17.52 17.36 -26.71
N LEU A 625 17.00 16.29 -26.10
CA LEU A 625 17.42 14.92 -26.35
C LEU A 625 17.31 14.63 -27.84
N ARG A 626 16.18 14.95 -28.48
CA ARG A 626 16.04 14.77 -29.93
C ARG A 626 17.08 15.54 -30.74
N GLU A 627 17.38 16.79 -30.36
CA GLU A 627 18.43 17.59 -31.00
C GLU A 627 19.84 17.03 -30.76
N LEU A 628 20.15 16.63 -29.52
CA LEU A 628 21.43 16.06 -29.12
C LEU A 628 21.67 14.69 -29.77
N LEU A 629 20.64 13.84 -29.81
CA LEU A 629 20.63 12.55 -30.52
C LEU A 629 20.79 12.75 -32.03
N ALA A 630 20.15 13.77 -32.61
CA ALA A 630 20.28 14.10 -34.03
C ALA A 630 21.65 14.66 -34.41
N THR A 631 22.30 15.41 -33.51
CA THR A 631 23.59 16.07 -33.77
C THR A 631 24.80 15.22 -33.35
N ARG A 632 24.63 14.24 -32.46
CA ARG A 632 25.71 13.37 -31.94
C ARG A 632 25.29 11.88 -31.96
N PRO A 633 25.30 11.20 -33.12
CA PRO A 633 24.80 9.81 -33.24
C PRO A 633 25.57 8.75 -32.41
N ALA A 634 26.84 9.01 -32.06
CA ALA A 634 27.57 8.13 -31.14
C ALA A 634 27.08 8.26 -29.68
N ALA A 635 26.62 9.45 -29.29
CA ALA A 635 25.95 9.69 -28.02
C ALA A 635 24.61 8.97 -27.96
N ALA A 636 23.88 8.99 -29.08
CA ALA A 636 22.61 8.31 -29.22
C ALA A 636 22.75 6.80 -29.03
N ALA A 637 23.69 6.15 -29.71
CA ALA A 637 23.91 4.72 -29.55
C ALA A 637 24.29 4.33 -28.10
N ARG A 638 25.02 5.21 -27.40
CA ARG A 638 25.36 4.99 -25.99
C ARG A 638 24.13 5.16 -25.11
N LEU A 639 23.42 6.28 -25.17
CA LEU A 639 22.14 6.50 -24.46
C LEU A 639 21.11 5.39 -24.74
N GLU A 640 21.01 4.91 -25.99
CA GLU A 640 20.15 3.79 -26.39
C GLU A 640 20.54 2.47 -25.72
N SER A 641 21.82 2.25 -25.43
CA SER A 641 22.26 1.06 -24.67
C SER A 641 22.09 1.20 -23.17
N LEU A 642 21.78 2.42 -22.69
CA LEU A 642 21.67 2.77 -21.28
C LEU A 642 20.22 2.91 -20.79
N ILE A 643 19.25 2.97 -21.70
CA ILE A 643 17.85 3.30 -21.42
C ILE A 643 16.94 2.11 -21.77
N ASP A 644 15.97 1.85 -20.90
CA ASP A 644 14.93 0.84 -21.10
C ASP A 644 14.17 0.97 -22.46
N PRO A 645 13.80 -0.14 -23.14
CA PRO A 645 13.11 -0.11 -24.43
C PRO A 645 11.75 0.63 -24.45
N ASP A 646 11.00 0.64 -23.34
CA ASP A 646 9.73 1.37 -23.25
C ASP A 646 9.97 2.87 -23.07
N LEU A 647 11.02 3.24 -22.34
CA LEU A 647 11.46 4.64 -22.30
C LEU A 647 12.00 5.12 -23.66
N ARG A 648 12.68 4.24 -24.42
CA ARG A 648 13.04 4.53 -25.82
C ARG A 648 11.80 4.80 -26.67
N ARG A 649 10.72 4.03 -26.48
CA ARG A 649 9.45 4.26 -27.20
C ARG A 649 8.90 5.65 -26.89
N ALA A 650 8.86 6.04 -25.62
CA ALA A 650 8.45 7.38 -25.19
C ALA A 650 9.35 8.50 -25.75
N ILE A 651 10.68 8.34 -25.74
CA ILE A 651 11.65 9.35 -26.20
C ILE A 651 11.67 9.48 -27.74
N VAL A 652 11.47 8.40 -28.49
CA VAL A 652 11.63 8.39 -29.96
C VAL A 652 10.31 8.63 -30.69
N GLU A 653 9.21 8.10 -30.16
CA GLU A 653 7.92 8.05 -30.87
C GLU A 653 6.96 9.18 -30.42
N GLY A 654 7.15 9.74 -29.21
CA GLY A 654 6.30 10.77 -28.61
C GLY A 654 4.91 10.24 -28.21
N PRO A 655 4.04 11.10 -27.66
CA PRO A 655 2.82 10.62 -27.02
C PRO A 655 1.90 10.02 -28.07
N SER A 656 1.49 8.78 -27.83
CA SER A 656 0.62 7.99 -28.70
C SER A 656 -0.60 8.81 -29.13
N ARG A 657 -0.57 9.35 -30.36
CA ARG A 657 -1.72 9.93 -31.07
C ARG A 657 -2.51 8.85 -31.83
N GLU A 658 -2.38 7.60 -31.41
CA GLU A 658 -2.76 6.46 -32.23
C GLU A 658 -4.28 6.39 -32.43
N VAL A 659 -5.07 6.74 -31.39
CA VAL A 659 -6.52 6.61 -31.42
C VAL A 659 -7.16 7.67 -32.31
N ALA A 660 -6.80 8.95 -32.15
CA ALA A 660 -7.32 10.03 -32.99
C ALA A 660 -6.96 9.85 -34.48
N GLU A 661 -5.74 9.40 -34.78
CA GLU A 661 -5.30 9.14 -36.15
C GLU A 661 -5.97 7.90 -36.76
N ARG A 662 -6.16 6.84 -35.96
CA ARG A 662 -6.93 5.65 -36.37
C ARG A 662 -8.38 6.04 -36.66
N LEU A 663 -9.00 6.86 -35.83
CA LEU A 663 -10.36 7.37 -36.04
C LEU A 663 -10.44 8.20 -37.32
N ARG A 664 -9.50 9.12 -37.55
CA ARG A 664 -9.42 9.93 -38.78
C ARG A 664 -9.32 9.03 -40.02
N LYS A 665 -8.45 8.02 -40.00
CA LYS A 665 -8.30 7.04 -41.10
C LYS A 665 -9.57 6.21 -41.36
N LEU A 666 -10.32 5.86 -40.32
CA LEU A 666 -11.59 5.13 -40.46
C LEU A 666 -12.71 6.05 -40.96
N ALA A 667 -12.81 7.25 -40.41
CA ALA A 667 -13.81 8.25 -40.78
C ALA A 667 -13.66 8.72 -42.23
N ALA A 668 -12.44 8.73 -42.78
CA ALA A 668 -12.16 9.01 -44.18
C ALA A 668 -12.64 7.91 -45.14
N LYS A 669 -12.87 6.68 -44.65
CA LYS A 669 -13.42 5.56 -45.44
C LYS A 669 -14.94 5.58 -45.54
N VAL A 670 -15.60 6.45 -44.76
CA VAL A 670 -17.06 6.62 -44.81
C VAL A 670 -17.42 7.60 -45.94
N PRO A 671 -18.47 7.36 -46.75
CA PRO A 671 -18.84 8.24 -47.86
C PRO A 671 -18.99 9.71 -47.45
N ALA A 672 -18.33 10.60 -48.20
CA ALA A 672 -18.35 12.05 -47.94
C ALA A 672 -19.73 12.71 -48.12
N SER A 673 -20.72 11.98 -48.66
CA SER A 673 -22.10 12.45 -48.81
C SER A 673 -22.89 12.49 -47.49
N LEU A 674 -22.40 11.81 -46.44
CA LEU A 674 -23.03 11.87 -45.12
C LEU A 674 -22.67 13.20 -44.43
N PRO A 675 -23.61 13.83 -43.71
CA PRO A 675 -23.31 14.98 -42.86
C PRO A 675 -22.17 14.66 -41.90
N ARG A 676 -21.24 15.59 -41.74
CA ARG A 676 -20.09 15.46 -40.84
C ARG A 676 -20.14 16.52 -39.75
N THR A 677 -19.55 16.19 -38.61
CA THR A 677 -19.33 17.09 -37.50
C THR A 677 -17.90 16.90 -36.98
N THR A 678 -17.35 17.93 -36.34
CA THR A 678 -16.07 17.83 -35.64
C THR A 678 -16.33 17.36 -34.23
N ILE A 679 -15.62 16.31 -33.81
CA ILE A 679 -15.43 16.00 -32.39
C ILE A 679 -13.96 16.23 -32.04
N HIS A 680 -13.69 16.51 -30.78
CA HIS A 680 -12.34 16.66 -30.27
C HIS A 680 -12.03 15.50 -29.35
N VAL A 681 -11.13 14.62 -29.77
CA VAL A 681 -10.72 13.45 -28.99
C VAL A 681 -9.83 13.94 -27.85
N LEU A 682 -10.14 13.50 -26.63
CA LEU A 682 -9.36 13.75 -25.43
C LEU A 682 -8.49 12.53 -25.17
N GLU A 683 -7.17 12.74 -25.11
CA GLU A 683 -6.20 11.71 -24.77
C GLU A 683 -5.38 12.21 -23.59
N ARG A 684 -5.23 11.36 -22.57
CA ARG A 684 -4.26 11.58 -21.50
C ARG A 684 -2.88 11.68 -22.10
N CYS A 685 -2.16 12.74 -21.76
CA CYS A 685 -0.75 12.84 -22.09
C CYS A 685 0.06 12.42 -20.88
N SER A 686 0.30 11.12 -20.73
CA SER A 686 1.19 10.57 -19.69
C SER A 686 2.62 11.11 -19.80
N GLU A 687 2.97 11.70 -20.94
CA GLU A 687 4.30 12.19 -21.29
C GLU A 687 4.53 13.68 -21.02
N LEU A 688 3.50 14.45 -20.65
CA LEU A 688 3.67 15.87 -20.30
C LEU A 688 3.50 16.05 -18.79
N ALA A 689 4.41 16.80 -18.16
CA ALA A 689 4.18 17.29 -16.81
C ALA A 689 3.08 18.34 -16.84
N THR A 690 2.18 18.33 -15.85
CA THR A 690 1.23 19.42 -15.68
C THR A 690 1.94 20.54 -14.92
N ASP A 691 1.92 21.76 -15.46
CA ASP A 691 2.24 22.98 -14.73
C ASP A 691 1.11 23.99 -14.91
N ALA A 692 1.18 25.14 -14.25
CA ALA A 692 0.13 26.17 -14.29
C ALA A 692 -0.14 26.74 -15.69
N SER A 693 0.73 26.51 -16.68
CA SER A 693 0.51 26.92 -18.08
C SER A 693 -0.34 25.92 -18.86
N VAL A 694 -0.47 24.68 -18.38
CA VAL A 694 -1.21 23.60 -19.05
C VAL A 694 -2.66 23.61 -18.58
N VAL A 695 -3.50 24.44 -19.20
CA VAL A 695 -4.90 24.59 -18.78
C VAL A 695 -5.72 23.31 -18.97
N SER A 696 -5.58 22.64 -20.12
CA SER A 696 -6.27 21.37 -20.40
C SER A 696 -5.61 20.20 -19.67
N ARG A 697 -6.28 19.65 -18.66
CA ARG A 697 -5.75 18.63 -17.73
C ARG A 697 -6.86 17.77 -17.11
N VAL A 698 -6.47 16.62 -16.56
CA VAL A 698 -7.30 15.68 -15.78
C VAL A 698 -6.58 15.32 -14.48
N GLY A 699 -7.30 14.95 -13.41
CA GLY A 699 -6.75 14.61 -12.10
C GLY A 699 -7.04 15.68 -11.04
N PRO A 700 -6.60 15.53 -9.78
CA PRO A 700 -7.24 16.16 -8.62
C PRO A 700 -6.97 17.67 -8.45
N THR A 701 -6.08 18.27 -9.26
CA THR A 701 -5.74 19.69 -9.15
C THR A 701 -6.50 20.54 -10.17
N ALA A 702 -7.38 21.43 -9.68
CA ALA A 702 -8.10 22.39 -10.51
C ALA A 702 -7.27 23.66 -10.77
N LEU A 703 -7.31 24.18 -12.00
CA LEU A 703 -6.70 25.47 -12.34
C LEU A 703 -7.76 26.58 -12.31
N GLY A 704 -7.53 27.62 -11.50
CA GLY A 704 -8.37 28.82 -11.47
C GLY A 704 -9.65 28.73 -10.66
N VAL A 705 -9.83 27.67 -9.86
CA VAL A 705 -10.96 27.51 -8.93
C VAL A 705 -10.48 27.79 -7.51
N PRO A 706 -10.82 28.95 -6.91
CA PRO A 706 -10.46 29.25 -5.53
C PRO A 706 -11.25 28.38 -4.54
N GLU A 707 -10.68 28.19 -3.35
CA GLU A 707 -11.28 27.40 -2.26
C GLU A 707 -12.72 27.85 -1.93
N ASP A 708 -13.00 29.15 -1.95
CA ASP A 708 -14.33 29.70 -1.67
C ASP A 708 -15.38 29.46 -2.78
N ARG A 709 -14.93 28.99 -3.96
CA ARG A 709 -15.78 28.58 -5.08
C ARG A 709 -15.66 27.09 -5.38
N TRP A 710 -14.92 26.34 -4.57
CA TRP A 710 -14.78 24.91 -4.74
C TRP A 710 -16.14 24.25 -4.50
N PRO A 711 -16.65 23.42 -5.44
CA PRO A 711 -17.94 22.78 -5.27
C PRO A 711 -17.95 21.86 -4.04
N LEU A 712 -19.06 21.87 -3.31
CA LEU A 712 -19.31 20.95 -2.20
C LEU A 712 -20.44 20.00 -2.61
N ASP A 713 -20.35 18.74 -2.20
CA ASP A 713 -21.40 17.74 -2.39
C ASP A 713 -22.58 17.91 -1.41
N GLY A 714 -23.55 16.98 -1.47
CA GLY A 714 -24.73 16.98 -0.61
C GLY A 714 -24.43 16.91 0.90
N ASP A 715 -23.26 16.38 1.27
CA ASP A 715 -22.80 16.27 2.66
C ASP A 715 -21.95 17.47 3.09
N GLY A 716 -21.68 18.39 2.16
CA GLY A 716 -20.89 19.60 2.39
C GLY A 716 -19.39 19.36 2.33
N LEU A 717 -18.94 18.23 1.78
CA LEU A 717 -17.53 17.92 1.57
C LEU A 717 -17.06 18.46 0.22
N PRO A 718 -15.78 18.86 0.08
CA PRO A 718 -15.24 19.30 -1.20
C PRO A 718 -15.33 18.20 -2.26
N MET A 719 -15.82 18.54 -3.44
CA MET A 719 -15.84 17.61 -4.58
C MET A 719 -14.43 17.39 -5.14
N ALA A 720 -14.14 16.19 -5.66
CA ALA A 720 -12.93 15.90 -6.40
C ALA A 720 -12.95 16.58 -7.78
N HIS A 721 -11.86 17.26 -8.14
CA HIS A 721 -11.70 17.79 -9.50
C HIS A 721 -11.37 16.65 -10.48
N VAL A 722 -12.18 16.55 -11.53
CA VAL A 722 -12.01 15.57 -12.60
C VAL A 722 -11.12 16.13 -13.70
N LEU A 723 -11.55 17.23 -14.34
CA LEU A 723 -10.85 17.78 -15.49
C LEU A 723 -11.03 19.29 -15.61
N THR A 724 -10.02 19.98 -16.16
CA THR A 724 -10.16 21.33 -16.69
C THR A 724 -9.87 21.29 -18.18
N LEU A 725 -10.74 21.87 -19.00
CA LEU A 725 -10.60 21.93 -20.46
C LEU A 725 -10.52 23.39 -20.92
N HIS A 726 -9.42 23.72 -21.61
CA HIS A 726 -9.23 25.05 -22.18
C HIS A 726 -10.07 25.21 -23.46
N LEU A 727 -10.92 26.24 -23.50
CA LEU A 727 -11.82 26.48 -24.63
C LEU A 727 -11.05 26.87 -25.91
N ALA A 728 -9.82 27.39 -25.79
CA ALA A 728 -8.99 27.67 -26.95
C ALA A 728 -8.64 26.40 -27.76
N ASP A 729 -8.62 25.24 -27.10
CA ASP A 729 -8.37 23.94 -27.72
C ASP A 729 -9.62 23.38 -28.43
N VAL A 730 -10.81 23.94 -28.12
CA VAL A 730 -12.12 23.52 -28.65
C VAL A 730 -12.90 24.74 -29.19
N PRO A 731 -12.56 25.25 -30.39
CA PRO A 731 -13.13 26.50 -30.90
C PRO A 731 -14.66 26.53 -31.01
N GLU A 732 -15.30 25.39 -31.30
CA GLU A 732 -16.76 25.29 -31.38
C GLU A 732 -17.42 25.43 -30.00
N LEU A 733 -16.77 24.96 -28.92
CA LEU A 733 -17.23 25.17 -27.56
C LEU A 733 -16.99 26.63 -27.15
N ALA A 734 -15.82 27.20 -27.46
CA ALA A 734 -15.53 28.62 -27.22
C ALA A 734 -16.56 29.56 -27.85
N ALA A 735 -16.99 29.26 -29.08
CA ALA A 735 -18.00 30.04 -29.79
C ALA A 735 -19.39 29.99 -29.11
N ARG A 736 -19.72 28.90 -28.42
CA ARG A 736 -20.99 28.73 -27.67
C ARG A 736 -20.97 29.46 -26.32
N HIS A 737 -19.80 29.65 -25.72
CA HIS A 737 -19.63 30.23 -24.39
C HIS A 737 -18.73 31.49 -24.42
N PRO A 738 -19.19 32.59 -25.05
CA PRO A 738 -18.38 33.79 -25.18
C PRO A 738 -18.00 34.36 -23.81
N GLY A 739 -16.71 34.70 -23.65
CA GLY A 739 -16.17 35.25 -22.40
C GLY A 739 -15.70 34.19 -21.39
N ARG A 740 -15.84 32.90 -21.70
CA ARG A 740 -15.25 31.81 -20.92
C ARG A 740 -13.92 31.38 -21.54
N ALA A 741 -12.96 31.03 -20.68
CA ALA A 741 -11.62 30.57 -21.03
C ALA A 741 -11.47 29.06 -20.83
N ALA A 742 -12.07 28.50 -19.78
CA ALA A 742 -12.03 27.06 -19.49
C ALA A 742 -13.37 26.55 -18.93
N VAL A 743 -13.55 25.24 -18.90
CA VAL A 743 -14.58 24.55 -18.13
C VAL A 743 -13.91 23.52 -17.22
N ALA A 744 -14.28 23.52 -15.94
CA ALA A 744 -13.80 22.56 -14.95
C ALA A 744 -14.95 21.67 -14.47
N LEU A 745 -14.66 20.38 -14.28
CA LEU A 745 -15.60 19.35 -13.90
C LEU A 745 -15.21 18.78 -12.54
N PHE A 746 -16.19 18.60 -11.67
CA PHE A 746 -16.03 18.07 -10.32
C PHE A 746 -17.07 16.99 -10.04
N LEU A 747 -16.72 16.01 -9.20
CA LEU A 747 -17.60 14.94 -8.73
C LEU A 747 -17.48 14.80 -7.20
N ALA A 748 -18.54 14.38 -6.53
CA ALA A 748 -18.51 14.00 -5.12
C ALA A 748 -17.43 12.94 -4.86
N HIS A 749 -16.91 12.92 -3.63
CA HIS A 749 -15.88 11.97 -3.24
C HIS A 749 -16.36 10.52 -3.44
N GLY A 750 -15.46 9.62 -3.86
CA GLY A 750 -15.81 8.26 -4.29
C GLY A 750 -16.42 8.15 -5.69
N GLY A 751 -16.84 9.26 -6.33
CA GLY A 751 -17.20 9.38 -7.75
C GLY A 751 -18.41 8.56 -8.24
N GLY A 752 -18.85 7.57 -7.47
CA GLY A 752 -19.80 6.54 -7.85
C GLY A 752 -21.25 6.85 -7.47
N HIS A 753 -21.64 8.11 -7.26
CA HIS A 753 -23.03 8.43 -6.88
C HIS A 753 -23.75 9.39 -7.84
N ALA A 754 -23.01 10.05 -8.75
CA ALA A 754 -23.57 10.96 -9.75
C ALA A 754 -24.27 10.21 -10.90
N TYR A 755 -25.29 9.40 -10.63
CA TYR A 755 -26.03 8.63 -11.65
C TYR A 755 -27.19 9.38 -12.27
N GLU A 756 -27.68 10.42 -11.59
CA GLU A 756 -28.80 11.23 -12.06
C GLU A 756 -28.33 12.61 -12.53
N PRO A 757 -28.89 13.15 -13.63
CA PRO A 757 -28.70 14.55 -13.98
C PRO A 757 -29.26 15.45 -12.88
N ASP A 758 -28.66 16.63 -12.71
CA ASP A 758 -28.99 17.62 -11.69
C ASP A 758 -28.80 17.13 -10.24
N SER A 759 -28.04 16.06 -10.03
CA SER A 759 -27.62 15.62 -8.70
C SER A 759 -26.64 16.62 -8.07
N ASP A 760 -26.65 16.70 -6.75
CA ASP A 760 -25.67 17.47 -5.98
C ASP A 760 -24.30 16.75 -5.91
N ASP A 761 -24.10 15.70 -6.71
CA ASP A 761 -22.89 14.86 -6.75
C ASP A 761 -21.93 15.24 -7.90
N ALA A 762 -22.29 16.23 -8.72
CA ALA A 762 -21.46 16.70 -9.80
C ALA A 762 -21.59 18.21 -10.02
N ALA A 763 -20.50 18.86 -10.41
CA ALA A 763 -20.52 20.29 -10.71
C ALA A 763 -19.71 20.64 -11.95
N VAL A 764 -20.27 21.54 -12.77
CA VAL A 764 -19.63 22.09 -13.97
C VAL A 764 -19.39 23.59 -13.79
N LEU A 765 -18.12 23.99 -13.73
CA LEU A 765 -17.71 25.37 -13.52
C LEU A 765 -17.16 26.00 -14.80
N TRP A 766 -17.76 27.09 -15.25
CA TRP A 766 -17.27 27.89 -16.37
C TRP A 766 -16.32 28.99 -15.88
N LEU A 767 -15.06 28.91 -16.29
CA LEU A 767 -13.98 29.79 -15.85
C LEU A 767 -13.71 30.87 -16.90
N ASP A 768 -13.37 32.07 -16.45
CA ASP A 768 -12.86 33.13 -17.32
C ASP A 768 -11.32 33.26 -17.24
N GLU A 769 -10.73 34.19 -17.99
CA GLU A 769 -9.28 34.39 -18.00
C GLU A 769 -8.74 34.87 -16.64
N ALA A 770 -9.55 35.61 -15.88
CA ALA A 770 -9.16 36.10 -14.56
C ALA A 770 -9.20 34.98 -13.50
N ASP A 771 -10.04 33.98 -13.70
CA ASP A 771 -10.04 32.74 -12.92
C ASP A 771 -8.74 31.96 -13.17
N LEU A 772 -8.38 31.68 -14.42
CA LEU A 772 -7.14 30.94 -14.76
C LEU A 772 -5.86 31.61 -14.22
N GLN A 773 -5.82 32.94 -14.16
CA GLN A 773 -4.69 33.71 -13.62
C GLN A 773 -4.46 33.53 -12.12
N ARG A 774 -5.42 32.94 -11.38
CA ARG A 774 -5.28 32.69 -9.94
C ARG A 774 -4.36 31.50 -9.63
N GLY A 775 -4.02 30.69 -10.64
CA GLY A 775 -3.14 29.54 -10.49
C GLY A 775 -3.87 28.29 -10.01
N GLU A 776 -3.07 27.32 -9.58
CA GLU A 776 -3.51 25.99 -9.19
C GLU A 776 -3.83 25.95 -7.71
N ILE A 777 -4.92 25.27 -7.37
CA ILE A 777 -5.32 25.00 -6.00
C ILE A 777 -5.65 23.51 -5.90
N TYR A 778 -5.11 22.88 -4.87
CA TYR A 778 -5.45 21.54 -4.46
C TYR A 778 -6.16 21.65 -3.12
N VAL A 779 -7.37 21.07 -3.02
CA VAL A 779 -8.14 20.99 -1.78
C VAL A 779 -8.04 19.55 -1.28
N ARG A 780 -7.53 19.38 -0.06
CA ARG A 780 -7.43 18.07 0.59
C ARG A 780 -8.83 17.51 0.82
N LEU A 781 -9.06 16.27 0.39
CA LEU A 781 -10.33 15.57 0.60
C LEU A 781 -10.31 14.86 1.97
N PRO A 782 -11.47 14.72 2.66
CA PRO A 782 -11.54 14.15 4.01
C PRO A 782 -11.10 12.69 4.13
N ASP A 783 -11.34 11.86 3.11
CA ASP A 783 -11.07 10.42 3.19
C ASP A 783 -9.69 10.02 2.64
N ASP A 784 -8.85 11.00 2.28
CA ASP A 784 -7.40 10.81 2.06
C ASP A 784 -6.67 10.47 3.39
N GLU A 785 -7.43 10.36 4.50
CA GLU A 785 -6.96 9.84 5.80
C GLU A 785 -6.86 8.31 5.83
N GLY A 786 -7.33 7.59 4.79
CA GLY A 786 -7.25 6.12 4.70
C GLY A 786 -6.18 5.57 3.76
N VAL A 787 -5.42 6.44 3.08
CA VAL A 787 -4.12 6.05 2.53
C VAL A 787 -3.14 6.26 3.68
N ASP A 788 -2.70 5.18 4.32
CA ASP A 788 -1.70 5.19 5.40
C ASP A 788 -0.34 5.82 5.00
N ASP A 789 -0.21 6.39 3.79
CA ASP A 789 0.90 7.24 3.41
C ASP A 789 0.59 8.71 3.75
N GLU A 790 0.95 9.13 4.97
CA GLU A 790 1.14 10.55 5.34
C GLU A 790 2.31 11.18 4.53
N HIS A 791 2.24 11.17 3.20
CA HIS A 791 3.09 12.03 2.39
C HIS A 791 2.77 13.49 2.72
N ASP A 792 3.67 14.09 3.49
CA ASP A 792 3.81 15.50 3.86
C ASP A 792 3.39 16.49 2.75
N TYR A 793 2.10 16.83 2.67
CA TYR A 793 1.54 17.85 1.76
C TYR A 793 1.24 19.19 2.46
N GLU A 794 1.61 19.36 3.74
CA GLU A 794 1.32 20.61 4.49
C GLU A 794 2.22 21.81 4.10
N ASP A 795 3.22 21.61 3.22
CA ASP A 795 4.13 22.66 2.71
C ASP A 795 3.88 23.03 1.22
N LEU A 796 2.74 22.67 0.63
CA LEU A 796 2.48 22.82 -0.82
C LEU A 796 2.33 24.29 -1.30
N LEU A 797 3.45 24.87 -1.77
CA LEU A 797 3.47 25.67 -3.00
C LEU A 797 2.68 24.97 -4.12
N PRO A 798 2.17 25.67 -5.17
CA PRO A 798 1.31 25.07 -6.21
C PRO A 798 2.01 23.88 -6.87
N TYR A 799 1.72 22.69 -6.35
CA TYR A 799 2.23 21.43 -6.81
C TYR A 799 1.07 20.79 -7.56
N THR A 800 1.31 20.52 -8.83
CA THR A 800 0.45 19.62 -9.58
C THR A 800 0.59 18.25 -8.94
N SER A 801 -0.51 17.71 -8.41
CA SER A 801 -0.54 16.33 -7.94
C SER A 801 0.16 15.44 -8.99
N PRO A 802 0.99 14.47 -8.57
CA PRO A 802 1.61 13.53 -9.48
C PRO A 802 0.58 12.68 -10.21
N GLU A 803 -0.73 12.83 -9.94
CA GLU A 803 -1.83 12.22 -10.69
C GLU A 803 -2.43 13.16 -11.74
N THR A 804 -2.23 14.48 -11.61
CA THR A 804 -2.72 15.45 -12.58
C THR A 804 -1.94 15.31 -13.89
N ARG A 805 -2.65 15.08 -14.99
CA ARG A 805 -2.10 14.84 -16.33
C ARG A 805 -2.62 15.86 -17.35
N PRO A 806 -1.78 16.36 -18.27
CA PRO A 806 -2.23 17.17 -19.39
C PRO A 806 -3.16 16.39 -20.31
N LEU A 807 -4.12 17.08 -20.90
CA LEU A 807 -4.99 16.55 -21.94
C LEU A 807 -4.52 17.02 -23.31
N VAL A 808 -4.32 16.06 -24.22
CA VAL A 808 -4.16 16.35 -25.66
C VAL A 808 -5.54 16.35 -26.29
N VAL A 809 -5.88 17.48 -26.91
CA VAL A 809 -7.15 17.68 -27.60
C VAL A 809 -6.92 17.62 -29.11
N THR A 810 -7.48 16.61 -29.78
CA THR A 810 -7.29 16.41 -31.22
C THR A 810 -8.61 16.48 -31.98
N ALA A 811 -8.78 17.49 -32.84
CA ALA A 811 -9.93 17.59 -33.72
C ALA A 811 -9.98 16.48 -34.78
N VAL A 812 -11.13 15.82 -34.91
CA VAL A 812 -11.40 14.78 -35.90
C VAL A 812 -12.81 14.97 -36.49
N GLU A 813 -12.90 15.10 -37.81
CA GLU A 813 -14.19 15.13 -38.51
C GLU A 813 -14.78 13.72 -38.64
N VAL A 814 -15.96 13.50 -38.05
CA VAL A 814 -16.69 12.22 -38.07
C VAL A 814 -18.07 12.37 -38.72
N PRO A 815 -18.62 11.32 -39.33
CA PRO A 815 -20.01 11.33 -39.81
C PRO A 815 -20.98 11.48 -38.63
N VAL A 816 -22.00 12.35 -38.74
CA VAL A 816 -23.01 12.56 -37.68
C VAL A 816 -23.73 11.25 -37.33
N ALA A 817 -24.02 10.41 -38.34
CA ALA A 817 -24.64 9.11 -38.15
C ALA A 817 -23.77 8.10 -37.36
N ALA A 818 -22.48 8.39 -37.12
CA ALA A 818 -21.65 7.55 -36.26
C ALA A 818 -21.83 7.87 -34.77
N LEU A 819 -22.50 8.98 -34.43
CA LEU A 819 -22.76 9.42 -33.06
C LEU A 819 -24.16 9.05 -32.57
N ASP A 820 -25.03 8.60 -33.47
CA ASP A 820 -26.40 8.19 -33.18
C ASP A 820 -26.43 6.69 -32.82
N PRO A 821 -26.73 6.31 -31.56
CA PRO A 821 -26.81 4.91 -31.16
C PRO A 821 -27.99 4.16 -31.82
N THR A 822 -29.00 4.88 -32.31
CA THR A 822 -30.17 4.30 -32.98
C THR A 822 -29.97 4.10 -34.48
N ALA A 823 -28.90 4.66 -35.05
CA ALA A 823 -28.60 4.51 -36.46
C ALA A 823 -28.26 3.05 -36.77
N ASP A 824 -29.25 2.32 -37.29
CA ASP A 824 -29.16 0.89 -37.61
C ASP A 824 -27.87 0.58 -38.41
N PRO A 825 -26.86 -0.03 -37.75
CA PRO A 825 -25.59 -0.32 -38.40
C PRO A 825 -25.74 -1.36 -39.50
N SER A 826 -26.87 -2.10 -39.53
CA SER A 826 -27.09 -3.20 -40.46
C SER A 826 -27.32 -2.74 -41.91
N GLY A 827 -27.73 -1.48 -42.11
CA GLY A 827 -27.86 -0.85 -43.44
C GLY A 827 -26.63 -0.06 -43.90
N GLY A 828 -25.66 0.18 -43.02
CA GLY A 828 -24.50 1.04 -43.25
C GLY A 828 -23.25 0.31 -43.77
N ALA A 829 -22.38 1.02 -44.49
CA ALA A 829 -21.07 0.50 -44.86
C ALA A 829 -20.27 0.13 -43.59
N LYS A 830 -19.66 -1.06 -43.54
CA LYS A 830 -18.81 -1.60 -42.46
C LYS A 830 -17.86 -0.57 -41.80
N ALA A 831 -17.42 0.45 -42.54
CA ALA A 831 -16.62 1.55 -42.02
C ALA A 831 -17.36 2.43 -41.00
N LEU A 832 -18.64 2.72 -41.19
CA LEU A 832 -19.45 3.56 -40.28
C LEU A 832 -19.60 2.88 -38.91
N ARG A 833 -19.92 1.58 -38.89
CA ARG A 833 -19.98 0.78 -37.66
C ARG A 833 -18.65 0.80 -36.91
N LYS A 834 -17.53 0.66 -37.61
CA LYS A 834 -16.19 0.73 -36.98
C LYS A 834 -15.84 2.12 -36.44
N VAL A 835 -16.35 3.18 -37.05
CA VAL A 835 -16.19 4.55 -36.54
C VAL A 835 -17.02 4.73 -35.27
N HIS A 836 -18.27 4.25 -35.27
CA HIS A 836 -19.13 4.27 -34.08
C HIS A 836 -18.51 3.46 -32.92
N GLU A 837 -18.12 2.21 -33.16
CA GLU A 837 -17.45 1.35 -32.17
C GLU A 837 -16.20 2.04 -31.59
N LEU A 838 -15.38 2.67 -32.44
CA LEU A 838 -14.18 3.37 -31.95
C LEU A 838 -14.52 4.66 -31.18
N ILE A 839 -15.57 5.40 -31.56
CA ILE A 839 -16.02 6.59 -30.81
C ILE A 839 -16.48 6.19 -29.40
N GLN A 840 -17.19 5.07 -29.27
CA GLN A 840 -17.65 4.53 -28.00
C GLN A 840 -16.50 4.01 -27.12
N GLN A 841 -15.31 3.79 -27.70
CA GLN A 841 -14.10 3.35 -27.01
C GLN A 841 -13.10 4.49 -26.78
N LEU A 842 -13.46 5.74 -27.07
CA LEU A 842 -12.55 6.86 -26.82
C LEU A 842 -12.40 7.08 -25.30
N PRO A 843 -11.20 7.40 -24.80
CA PRO A 843 -11.02 7.85 -23.42
C PRO A 843 -11.87 9.08 -23.11
N GLY A 844 -11.96 10.04 -24.03
CA GLY A 844 -12.95 11.10 -23.94
C GLY A 844 -13.15 11.85 -25.26
N ARG A 845 -14.22 12.62 -25.34
CA ARG A 845 -14.48 13.51 -26.48
C ARG A 845 -15.27 14.77 -26.09
N VAL A 846 -15.05 15.84 -26.85
CA VAL A 846 -15.81 17.11 -26.77
C VAL A 846 -16.54 17.36 -28.08
N GLY A 847 -17.80 17.79 -28.00
CA GLY A 847 -18.62 18.09 -29.17
C GLY A 847 -19.30 16.89 -29.83
N GLY A 848 -20.15 17.16 -30.83
CA GLY A 848 -21.14 16.21 -31.34
C GLY A 848 -22.33 16.04 -30.37
N PRO A 849 -23.41 15.31 -30.74
CA PRO A 849 -24.43 14.90 -29.78
C PRO A 849 -23.89 13.91 -28.73
N PRO A 850 -24.52 13.80 -27.55
CA PRO A 850 -24.25 12.74 -26.58
C PRO A 850 -24.54 11.37 -27.19
N GLY A 851 -23.72 10.38 -26.87
CA GLY A 851 -23.94 8.99 -27.26
C GLY A 851 -24.32 8.19 -26.03
N PHE A 852 -25.55 8.41 -25.54
CA PHE A 852 -26.05 7.76 -24.33
C PHE A 852 -25.94 6.24 -24.41
N LEU A 853 -25.59 5.62 -23.29
CA LEU A 853 -25.55 4.16 -23.14
C LEU A 853 -26.93 3.60 -22.78
N GLN A 854 -27.73 4.42 -22.09
CA GLN A 854 -29.09 4.11 -21.65
C GLN A 854 -30.09 5.05 -22.37
N GLU A 855 -31.35 5.10 -21.92
CA GLU A 855 -32.34 6.02 -22.50
C GLU A 855 -31.86 7.49 -22.39
N GLU A 856 -32.41 8.38 -23.23
CA GLU A 856 -32.00 9.80 -23.23
C GLU A 856 -32.39 10.46 -21.90
N ASP A 857 -31.41 10.70 -21.04
CA ASP A 857 -31.66 11.16 -19.67
C ASP A 857 -31.57 12.68 -19.46
N HIS A 858 -31.05 13.45 -20.42
CA HIS A 858 -30.96 14.92 -20.26
C HIS A 858 -31.02 15.71 -21.58
N ASP A 859 -31.88 16.74 -21.60
CA ASP A 859 -32.08 17.66 -22.73
C ASP A 859 -31.13 18.88 -22.72
N GLY A 860 -30.19 18.90 -21.77
CA GLY A 860 -29.21 19.96 -21.60
C GLY A 860 -28.28 20.16 -22.80
N ARG A 861 -27.46 21.21 -22.75
CA ARG A 861 -26.44 21.45 -23.78
C ARG A 861 -25.21 20.61 -23.51
N PHE A 862 -25.03 19.58 -24.32
CA PHE A 862 -23.88 18.68 -24.21
C PHE A 862 -22.53 19.39 -24.42
N ILE A 863 -21.60 19.12 -23.52
CA ILE A 863 -20.20 19.57 -23.55
C ILE A 863 -19.32 18.41 -24.03
N LEU A 864 -19.22 17.36 -23.22
CA LEU A 864 -18.25 16.28 -23.38
C LEU A 864 -18.73 14.95 -22.80
N GLN A 865 -18.07 13.89 -23.21
CA GLN A 865 -18.25 12.52 -22.72
C GLN A 865 -16.87 11.96 -22.38
N LEU A 866 -16.71 11.40 -21.18
CA LEU A 866 -15.49 10.73 -20.71
C LEU A 866 -15.77 9.23 -20.52
N GLY A 867 -14.76 8.40 -20.70
CA GLY A 867 -14.74 7.04 -20.20
C GLY A 867 -13.67 6.84 -19.16
N GLU A 868 -13.75 5.71 -18.47
CA GLU A 868 -12.83 5.32 -17.40
C GLU A 868 -11.37 5.38 -17.81
N ASP A 869 -10.99 5.05 -19.05
CA ASP A 869 -9.58 5.12 -19.47
C ASP A 869 -8.94 6.52 -19.30
N LEU A 870 -9.74 7.59 -19.29
CA LEU A 870 -9.26 8.97 -19.12
C LEU A 870 -9.13 9.38 -17.65
N GLU A 871 -9.63 8.62 -16.69
CA GLU A 871 -9.53 8.94 -15.28
C GLU A 871 -9.28 7.68 -14.44
N SER A 872 -8.34 7.69 -13.49
CA SER A 872 -8.14 6.54 -12.59
C SER A 872 -9.22 6.51 -11.52
N LEU A 873 -10.43 6.97 -11.86
CA LEU A 873 -11.61 6.74 -11.07
C LEU A 873 -11.87 5.25 -11.19
N ALA A 874 -11.50 4.53 -10.14
CA ALA A 874 -11.64 3.08 -10.02
C ALA A 874 -13.13 2.70 -9.91
N LEU A 875 -13.90 2.97 -10.96
CA LEU A 875 -15.26 2.49 -11.11
C LEU A 875 -15.20 1.16 -11.85
N ASP A 876 -15.63 0.08 -11.21
CA ASP A 876 -15.75 -1.22 -11.86
C ASP A 876 -16.88 -1.18 -12.91
N GLY A 877 -16.55 -1.22 -14.21
CA GLY A 877 -17.55 -1.31 -15.29
C GLY A 877 -17.13 -0.84 -16.69
N ASP A 878 -18.12 -0.48 -17.52
CA ASP A 878 -17.95 0.32 -18.75
C ASP A 878 -18.81 1.58 -18.57
N TRP A 879 -18.41 2.39 -17.58
CA TRP A 879 -19.05 3.64 -17.22
C TRP A 879 -18.59 4.79 -18.13
N ARG A 880 -19.50 5.72 -18.38
CA ARG A 880 -19.26 6.95 -19.14
C ARG A 880 -19.83 8.14 -18.41
N LEU A 881 -19.01 9.17 -18.19
CA LEU A 881 -19.44 10.44 -17.62
C LEU A 881 -19.89 11.35 -18.75
N PHE A 882 -21.12 11.86 -18.65
CA PHE A 882 -21.68 12.85 -19.56
C PHE A 882 -21.73 14.20 -18.86
N ALA A 883 -21.16 15.24 -19.48
CA ALA A 883 -21.21 16.59 -18.93
C ALA A 883 -21.96 17.55 -19.86
N PHE A 884 -22.80 18.36 -19.24
CA PHE A 884 -23.67 19.37 -19.84
C PHE A 884 -23.39 20.74 -19.20
N ASP A 885 -23.99 21.81 -19.75
CA ASP A 885 -23.80 23.17 -19.22
C ASP A 885 -24.09 23.32 -17.72
N ASP A 886 -25.00 22.50 -17.19
CA ASP A 886 -25.59 22.59 -15.86
C ASP A 886 -25.33 21.39 -14.94
N THR A 887 -24.96 20.22 -15.48
CA THR A 887 -24.77 18.99 -14.69
C THR A 887 -23.75 18.06 -15.33
N ALA A 888 -23.26 17.07 -14.57
CA ALA A 888 -22.67 15.86 -15.13
C ALA A 888 -23.20 14.62 -14.42
N PHE A 889 -23.17 13.46 -15.09
CA PHE A 889 -23.63 12.20 -14.52
C PHE A 889 -23.07 10.98 -15.28
N TRP A 890 -23.00 9.83 -14.60
CA TRP A 890 -22.54 8.56 -15.11
C TRP A 890 -23.67 7.73 -15.71
N GLN A 891 -23.38 7.01 -16.79
CA GLN A 891 -24.18 5.86 -17.23
C GLN A 891 -23.26 4.65 -17.42
N SER A 892 -23.76 3.45 -17.11
CA SER A 892 -23.11 2.17 -17.43
C SER A 892 -23.85 1.45 -18.55
N ARG A 893 -23.13 0.56 -19.24
CA ARG A 893 -23.79 -0.50 -20.01
C ARG A 893 -24.32 -1.56 -19.05
N SER A 894 -25.64 -1.73 -19.04
CA SER A 894 -26.34 -2.81 -18.32
C SER A 894 -25.99 -4.20 -18.84
#